data_AF-A0A5C8G0L3-F1
#
_entry.id   AF-A0A5C8G0L3-F1
#
_cell.length_a   1.000
_cell.length_b   1.000
_cell.length_c   1.000
_cell.angle_alpha   90.00
_cell.angle_beta   90.00
_cell.angle_gamma   90.00
#
_symmetry.space_group_name_H-M   'P 1'
#
loop_
_entity.id
_entity.type
_entity.pdbx_description
1 polymer ?
#
loop_
_entity_poly.entity_id
_entity_poly.type
_entity_poly.pdbx_seq_one_letter_code
_entity_poly.pdbx_strand_id
1 'polypeptide(L)'
;MEYKVRQFINNEEFQKDTYPHIKCYLEAYNLNKGYFNKKEQTELFDYFLAQRKELILPYLYSIIYNPIKKSFEKYLLIEFSIFSNIRKEIKEKLEKEIELIFNKRRITEQDIFDLFDYIVSIYTELGVDKTIDYIKKSFEKIEILNKSKKNIDKKKIIQSIKVINIIEFIKVGDIINHINFIISILSDKLDKKDICYTIYYLLMREDIIKIDYKDLVYLFIENELSNSEGYDYIYYNGILTIIEKIQDEDFLKSIFYDFFPDNSKIYTIAKYFALQFIIIDRVSKLKINIDRFLDTDDRKYLFIKHIGYLYNNYLDENLIINLNHDIKLKCKYLLNILKKYICKVSKTNEFTYEKNYLWASKIFREYINTEEIYNSCSEEAQKFRLKLIINENDPLYTIAPKEIKKELKELKNIEEKRIKIKTLNEEEKINCIKYFFNKEKILKDLKKIKEYFNDNSKIKSIDFYKGISNINRFSYEDRDNFVNSDIVILNPFLISYIMDYLSIFKNEVDLDKIYSEIDNNWNKCYVFHLYNYLISIKKYDYNFSNNEKKKIKSYFKSLKIYYPKFILWNVNKVFGFDLKLNYLINDNIVLELLKTNYMFLVDDNPKKVFIFNGVRELYESGIINTNLEFESKDFSLFFKRYNINNIENIFNICLEKIDISKSIYLLQYDYYFFLSIINIYNILPNKEKYTNKIKELIILYFKNTVDNAGKVGHISQLVIKTIEKLNILEDILKILSESRQIEYEHFNQISIWQDAIIKNEYNETILNIIFDIRNNIKKDKIKVIKYTNTDTDRVNNFKNELLKLRDKINITSNIDDKYIDEFLNYILELNEKFKIDNYTYSDANIKENNIIELLIFINKDISIFEDFCLKKWNGYHYHRKAIENLLYVFNNIIIDNEKATVLTYTISKIYPNLPSKINYPVNTLYTPQFELRIIIDEIINMFINIEKIYDEKVYDNLININNLDSDIKKRLQYKRNKLFAPIKIIKKNNKYLIIDKYDNKKDYNKKYNKKELKEKIFSKINKKDGIISRIVEFSHLIEDIKNKQITMSHPYLFEDEFENQYPIDKNLYISCFSYTVGKENAYAWWKLYGNKTKFRLTVKIEYFIDSIISILDKNSNEDIELYIGSLDYKDDISNNENEWDFFDKRKDFNFETELRIMVKVNTPSDEKIKYVNGLPVLYKLNIGNMSIYKNMSVNHNDIIFHPYDKTLLCKDKEAMLKIIKQNLNKK
;
A
#
# COMPACT_ATOMS: atom_id res chain seq x y z
N MET A 1 -21.13 12.30 -41.46
CA MET A 1 -20.34 12.68 -40.26
C MET A 1 -21.03 12.10 -39.03
N GLU A 2 -20.82 10.83 -38.67
CA GLU A 2 -21.60 10.17 -37.58
C GLU A 2 -20.79 9.27 -36.62
N TYR A 3 -19.45 9.31 -36.60
CA TYR A 3 -18.66 8.29 -35.87
C TYR A 3 -17.76 8.80 -34.74
N LYS A 4 -17.84 10.07 -34.32
CA LYS A 4 -16.89 10.59 -33.33
C LYS A 4 -16.98 9.89 -31.97
N VAL A 5 -18.20 9.58 -31.50
CA VAL A 5 -18.42 8.91 -30.19
C VAL A 5 -17.93 7.48 -30.22
N ARG A 6 -18.23 6.74 -31.30
CA ARG A 6 -17.73 5.36 -31.46
C ARG A 6 -16.22 5.33 -31.65
N GLN A 7 -15.62 6.31 -32.32
CA GLN A 7 -14.16 6.42 -32.41
C GLN A 7 -13.53 6.72 -31.05
N PHE A 8 -14.17 7.55 -30.23
CA PHE A 8 -13.76 7.82 -28.86
C PHE A 8 -13.87 6.57 -27.97
N ILE A 9 -15.03 5.92 -27.96
CA ILE A 9 -15.27 4.70 -27.17
C ILE A 9 -14.37 3.55 -27.62
N ASN A 10 -14.12 3.39 -28.91
CA ASN A 10 -13.29 2.31 -29.45
C ASN A 10 -11.79 2.66 -29.51
N ASN A 11 -11.37 3.80 -28.96
CA ASN A 11 -9.95 4.11 -28.85
C ASN A 11 -9.31 3.10 -27.86
N GLU A 12 -8.19 2.50 -28.27
CA GLU A 12 -7.45 1.54 -27.42
C GLU A 12 -7.12 2.11 -26.04
N GLU A 13 -6.80 3.40 -25.94
CA GLU A 13 -6.52 4.07 -24.66
C GLU A 13 -7.77 4.19 -23.77
N PHE A 14 -8.97 4.28 -24.35
CA PHE A 14 -10.24 4.32 -23.62
C PHE A 14 -10.70 2.93 -23.18
N GLN A 15 -10.35 1.88 -23.94
CA GLN A 15 -10.69 0.48 -23.65
C GLN A 15 -9.69 -0.22 -22.70
N LYS A 16 -8.50 0.35 -22.45
CA LYS A 16 -7.42 -0.26 -21.63
C LYS A 16 -7.55 -0.10 -20.11
N ASP A 17 -8.73 0.26 -19.58
CA ASP A 17 -9.08 0.22 -18.14
C ASP A 17 -8.09 0.91 -17.16
N THR A 18 -7.35 1.93 -17.61
CA THR A 18 -6.37 2.63 -16.73
C THR A 18 -6.98 3.74 -15.88
N TYR A 19 -8.26 4.07 -16.07
CA TYR A 19 -8.87 5.24 -15.46
C TYR A 19 -10.14 4.90 -14.66
N PRO A 20 -10.11 4.95 -13.32
CA PRO A 20 -11.27 4.61 -12.50
C PRO A 20 -12.39 5.67 -12.51
N HIS A 21 -12.20 6.81 -13.19
CA HIS A 21 -13.07 7.99 -13.09
C HIS A 21 -13.38 8.62 -14.45
N ILE A 22 -14.64 9.01 -14.67
CA ILE A 22 -15.13 9.68 -15.90
C ILE A 22 -14.30 10.91 -16.26
N LYS A 23 -13.85 11.67 -15.25
CA LYS A 23 -13.00 12.85 -15.46
C LYS A 23 -11.72 12.52 -16.22
N CYS A 24 -11.03 11.45 -15.83
CA CYS A 24 -9.79 11.03 -16.48
C CYS A 24 -10.02 10.65 -17.94
N TYR A 25 -11.17 10.01 -18.24
CA TYR A 25 -11.60 9.74 -19.61
C TYR A 25 -11.91 11.01 -20.41
N LEU A 26 -12.41 12.08 -19.79
CA LEU A 26 -12.70 13.34 -20.49
C LEU A 26 -11.44 14.22 -20.65
N GLU A 27 -10.52 14.22 -19.67
CA GLU A 27 -9.27 15.00 -19.68
C GLU A 27 -8.21 14.43 -20.61
N ALA A 28 -8.02 13.10 -20.64
CA ALA A 28 -7.00 12.45 -21.47
C ALA A 28 -7.15 12.79 -22.97
N TYR A 29 -8.37 13.11 -23.41
CA TYR A 29 -8.67 13.41 -24.81
C TYR A 29 -8.97 14.89 -25.10
N ASN A 30 -8.75 15.78 -24.11
CA ASN A 30 -8.83 17.23 -24.28
C ASN A 30 -10.18 17.70 -24.90
N LEU A 31 -11.28 17.05 -24.50
CA LEU A 31 -12.60 17.25 -25.09
C LEU A 31 -13.27 18.52 -24.56
N ASN A 32 -13.13 19.63 -25.29
CA ASN A 32 -13.75 20.92 -24.96
C ASN A 32 -15.22 21.04 -25.40
N LYS A 33 -15.92 22.05 -24.87
CA LYS A 33 -17.30 22.43 -25.24
C LYS A 33 -17.43 22.55 -26.77
N GLY A 34 -18.37 21.80 -27.36
CA GLY A 34 -18.65 21.82 -28.80
C GLY A 34 -18.00 20.69 -29.62
N TYR A 35 -17.22 19.79 -29.02
CA TYR A 35 -16.60 18.67 -29.73
C TYR A 35 -17.63 17.66 -30.29
N PHE A 36 -18.66 17.35 -29.50
CA PHE A 36 -19.78 16.49 -29.87
C PHE A 36 -21.06 17.30 -30.09
N ASN A 37 -21.81 16.95 -31.13
CA ASN A 37 -23.16 17.46 -31.33
C ASN A 37 -24.14 16.85 -30.31
N LYS A 38 -25.38 17.34 -30.25
CA LYS A 38 -26.36 16.89 -29.25
C LYS A 38 -26.60 15.37 -29.27
N LYS A 39 -26.76 14.76 -30.45
CA LYS A 39 -26.97 13.30 -30.63
C LYS A 39 -25.75 12.50 -30.14
N GLU A 40 -24.55 12.99 -30.44
CA GLU A 40 -23.28 12.39 -30.02
C GLU A 40 -23.07 12.49 -28.50
N GLN A 41 -23.42 13.62 -27.89
CA GLN A 41 -23.41 13.74 -26.43
C GLN A 41 -24.35 12.71 -25.78
N THR A 42 -25.54 12.50 -26.35
CA THR A 42 -26.51 11.53 -25.84
C THR A 42 -25.98 10.10 -25.95
N GLU A 43 -25.36 9.73 -27.08
CA GLU A 43 -24.74 8.41 -27.29
C GLU A 43 -23.58 8.18 -26.30
N LEU A 44 -22.77 9.21 -26.03
CA LEU A 44 -21.67 9.13 -25.07
C LEU A 44 -22.16 8.96 -23.62
N PHE A 45 -23.22 9.67 -23.24
CA PHE A 45 -23.82 9.50 -21.92
C PHE A 45 -24.45 8.11 -21.76
N ASP A 46 -25.16 7.62 -22.78
CA ASP A 46 -25.75 6.28 -22.76
C ASP A 46 -24.70 5.19 -22.58
N TYR A 47 -23.54 5.38 -23.20
CA TYR A 47 -22.40 4.50 -22.97
C TYR A 47 -21.96 4.50 -21.50
N PHE A 48 -21.69 5.67 -20.90
CA PHE A 48 -21.29 5.73 -19.49
C PHE A 48 -22.36 5.17 -18.53
N LEU A 49 -23.64 5.43 -18.81
CA LEU A 49 -24.74 4.87 -18.03
C LEU A 49 -24.81 3.34 -18.16
N ALA A 50 -24.59 2.78 -19.35
CA ALA A 50 -24.52 1.34 -19.56
C ALA A 50 -23.34 0.72 -18.80
N GLN A 51 -22.14 1.30 -18.91
CA GLN A 51 -20.95 0.87 -18.16
C GLN A 51 -21.16 0.92 -16.65
N ARG A 52 -21.88 1.93 -16.16
CA ARG A 52 -22.24 2.06 -14.75
C ARG A 52 -23.21 0.95 -14.30
N LYS A 53 -24.22 0.63 -15.11
CA LYS A 53 -25.17 -0.47 -14.82
C LYS A 53 -24.50 -1.84 -14.85
N GLU A 54 -23.48 -2.00 -15.69
CA GLU A 54 -22.64 -3.20 -15.74
C GLU A 54 -21.57 -3.24 -14.62
N LEU A 55 -21.53 -2.22 -13.76
CA LEU A 55 -20.55 -2.04 -12.66
C LEU A 55 -19.09 -1.95 -13.12
N ILE A 56 -18.86 -1.69 -14.41
CA ILE A 56 -17.53 -1.43 -14.98
C ILE A 56 -17.05 -0.04 -14.55
N LEU A 57 -17.95 0.93 -14.58
CA LEU A 57 -17.72 2.25 -14.03
C LEU A 57 -18.16 2.27 -12.55
N PRO A 58 -17.29 2.67 -11.60
CA PRO A 58 -17.62 2.59 -10.17
C PRO A 58 -18.69 3.60 -9.73
N TYR A 59 -18.78 4.76 -10.40
CA TYR A 59 -19.71 5.84 -10.08
C TYR A 59 -19.87 6.81 -11.24
N LEU A 60 -20.99 7.53 -11.30
CA LEU A 60 -21.22 8.59 -12.27
C LEU A 60 -20.69 9.96 -11.81
N TYR A 61 -20.39 10.15 -10.52
CA TYR A 61 -19.70 11.34 -9.99
C TYR A 61 -18.25 11.01 -9.61
N SER A 62 -17.29 11.95 -9.61
CA SER A 62 -15.94 11.69 -9.06
C SER A 62 -15.48 12.74 -8.04
N ILE A 63 -14.72 12.30 -7.03
CA ILE A 63 -14.06 13.18 -6.06
C ILE A 63 -12.56 12.94 -6.18
N ILE A 64 -11.80 13.96 -6.58
CA ILE A 64 -10.35 13.86 -6.76
C ILE A 64 -9.65 14.82 -5.78
N TYR A 65 -8.69 14.31 -5.02
CA TYR A 65 -7.84 15.17 -4.20
C TYR A 65 -6.94 16.00 -5.12
N ASN A 66 -7.07 17.32 -5.07
CA ASN A 66 -6.19 18.25 -5.75
C ASN A 66 -4.99 18.56 -4.83
N PRO A 67 -3.78 18.05 -5.13
CA PRO A 67 -2.62 18.22 -4.24
C PRO A 67 -2.16 19.68 -4.13
N ILE A 68 -2.43 20.48 -5.16
CA ILE A 68 -2.03 21.88 -5.26
C ILE A 68 -2.92 22.75 -4.37
N LYS A 69 -4.24 22.52 -4.40
CA LYS A 69 -5.21 23.24 -3.56
C LYS A 69 -5.38 22.64 -2.17
N LYS A 70 -4.79 21.46 -1.92
CA LYS A 70 -5.02 20.64 -0.72
C LYS A 70 -6.52 20.47 -0.42
N SER A 71 -7.33 20.32 -1.46
CA SER A 71 -8.78 20.19 -1.36
C SER A 71 -9.30 19.10 -2.29
N PHE A 72 -10.42 18.48 -1.94
CA PHE A 72 -11.10 17.55 -2.81
C PHE A 72 -11.95 18.31 -3.82
N GLU A 73 -11.69 18.13 -5.11
CA GLU A 73 -12.50 18.66 -6.20
C GLU A 73 -13.58 17.64 -6.58
N LYS A 74 -14.83 18.11 -6.60
CA LYS A 74 -16.02 17.34 -6.98
C LYS A 74 -16.26 17.52 -8.47
N TYR A 75 -16.56 16.43 -9.16
CA TYR A 75 -16.91 16.46 -10.58
C TYR A 75 -18.18 15.66 -10.81
N LEU A 76 -19.28 16.37 -11.02
CA LEU A 76 -20.56 15.78 -11.42
C LEU A 76 -20.56 15.60 -12.93
N LEU A 77 -21.02 14.42 -13.39
CA LEU A 77 -21.09 14.15 -14.83
C LEU A 77 -21.90 15.24 -15.57
N ILE A 78 -23.03 15.67 -15.02
CA ILE A 78 -23.90 16.67 -15.66
C ILE A 78 -23.27 18.07 -15.77
N GLU A 79 -22.24 18.35 -14.97
CA GLU A 79 -21.56 19.64 -14.94
C GLU A 79 -20.43 19.76 -15.97
N PHE A 80 -19.95 18.65 -16.53
CA PHE A 80 -18.95 18.70 -17.59
C PHE A 80 -19.46 19.47 -18.80
N SER A 81 -18.63 20.39 -19.30
CA SER A 81 -18.95 21.28 -20.41
C SER A 81 -19.34 20.52 -21.69
N ILE A 82 -18.88 19.27 -21.83
CA ILE A 82 -19.21 18.37 -22.94
C ILE A 82 -20.69 17.98 -23.00
N PHE A 83 -21.39 17.94 -21.86
CA PHE A 83 -22.79 17.51 -21.76
C PHE A 83 -23.78 18.68 -21.65
N SER A 84 -23.32 19.93 -21.83
CA SER A 84 -24.15 21.13 -21.60
C SER A 84 -25.45 21.16 -22.41
N ASN A 85 -25.47 20.53 -23.60
CA ASN A 85 -26.61 20.57 -24.51
C ASN A 85 -27.62 19.43 -24.28
N ILE A 86 -27.29 18.46 -23.42
CA ILE A 86 -28.13 17.28 -23.14
C ILE A 86 -28.47 17.11 -21.66
N ARG A 87 -28.19 18.09 -20.80
CA ARG A 87 -28.48 18.00 -19.36
C ARG A 87 -29.91 17.56 -19.05
N LYS A 88 -30.89 18.07 -19.79
CA LYS A 88 -32.31 17.66 -19.66
C LYS A 88 -32.51 16.17 -19.99
N GLU A 89 -31.87 15.65 -21.04
CA GLU A 89 -31.98 14.24 -21.42
C GLU A 89 -31.29 13.31 -20.41
N ILE A 90 -30.13 13.73 -19.88
CA ILE A 90 -29.42 13.02 -18.81
C ILE A 90 -30.32 12.91 -17.57
N LYS A 91 -30.92 14.03 -17.15
CA LYS A 91 -31.89 14.08 -16.05
C LYS A 91 -33.04 13.10 -16.29
N GLU A 92 -33.73 13.19 -17.44
CA GLU A 92 -34.89 12.34 -17.74
C GLU A 92 -34.54 10.84 -17.74
N LYS A 93 -33.34 10.48 -18.22
CA LYS A 93 -32.87 9.08 -18.21
C LYS A 93 -32.57 8.59 -16.80
N LEU A 94 -31.83 9.36 -16.00
CA LEU A 94 -31.51 8.97 -14.63
C LEU A 94 -32.74 9.00 -13.72
N GLU A 95 -33.70 9.91 -13.92
CA GLU A 95 -34.99 9.88 -13.22
C GLU A 95 -35.76 8.59 -13.50
N LYS A 96 -35.76 8.08 -14.75
CA LYS A 96 -36.39 6.78 -15.06
C LYS A 96 -35.72 5.63 -14.34
N GLU A 97 -34.39 5.61 -14.25
CA GLU A 97 -33.67 4.57 -13.52
C GLU A 97 -33.96 4.62 -12.01
N ILE A 98 -34.01 5.81 -11.43
CA ILE A 98 -34.38 6.02 -10.03
C ILE A 98 -35.78 5.48 -9.76
N GLU A 99 -36.76 5.84 -10.59
CA GLU A 99 -38.14 5.34 -10.47
C GLU A 99 -38.25 3.82 -10.66
N LEU A 100 -37.47 3.24 -11.59
CA LEU A 100 -37.40 1.78 -11.77
C LEU A 100 -36.91 1.09 -10.50
N ILE A 101 -35.89 1.63 -9.84
CA ILE A 101 -35.38 1.07 -8.58
C ILE A 101 -36.41 1.26 -7.45
N PHE A 102 -37.06 2.42 -7.34
CA PHE A 102 -38.11 2.63 -6.34
C PHE A 102 -39.28 1.66 -6.48
N ASN A 103 -39.61 1.24 -7.69
CA ASN A 103 -40.71 0.29 -7.95
C ASN A 103 -40.31 -1.19 -7.78
N LYS A 104 -39.04 -1.52 -7.49
CA LYS A 104 -38.63 -2.90 -7.25
C LYS A 104 -39.26 -3.45 -5.96
N ARG A 105 -39.86 -4.65 -6.06
CA ARG A 105 -40.41 -5.40 -4.91
C ARG A 105 -39.32 -5.91 -3.97
N ARG A 106 -38.14 -6.24 -4.51
CA ARG A 106 -36.95 -6.65 -3.75
C ARG A 106 -35.80 -5.76 -4.16
N ILE A 107 -35.16 -5.17 -3.16
CA ILE A 107 -34.05 -4.22 -3.33
C ILE A 107 -32.79 -4.90 -2.83
N THR A 108 -31.66 -4.55 -3.43
CA THR A 108 -30.32 -5.01 -3.03
C THR A 108 -29.48 -3.85 -2.51
N GLU A 109 -28.35 -4.14 -1.86
CA GLU A 109 -27.39 -3.13 -1.45
C GLU A 109 -26.82 -2.32 -2.63
N GLN A 110 -26.73 -2.96 -3.82
CA GLN A 110 -26.29 -2.27 -5.03
C GLN A 110 -27.36 -1.30 -5.54
N ASP A 111 -28.63 -1.66 -5.47
CA ASP A 111 -29.74 -0.76 -5.82
C ASP A 111 -29.74 0.51 -4.96
N ILE A 112 -29.44 0.37 -3.66
CA ILE A 112 -29.28 1.53 -2.76
C ILE A 112 -28.11 2.41 -3.22
N PHE A 113 -26.97 1.81 -3.54
CA PHE A 113 -25.83 2.57 -4.03
C PHE A 113 -26.11 3.29 -5.35
N ASP A 114 -26.76 2.62 -6.29
CA ASP A 114 -27.17 3.17 -7.57
C ASP A 114 -28.13 4.35 -7.40
N LEU A 115 -29.11 4.26 -6.49
CA LEU A 115 -30.02 5.37 -6.18
C LEU A 115 -29.26 6.63 -5.78
N PHE A 116 -28.37 6.53 -4.79
CA PHE A 116 -27.63 7.70 -4.30
C PHE A 116 -26.66 8.26 -5.36
N ASP A 117 -25.97 7.42 -6.11
CA ASP A 117 -25.07 7.83 -7.20
C ASP A 117 -25.83 8.54 -8.34
N TYR A 118 -26.99 8.01 -8.75
CA TYR A 118 -27.83 8.63 -9.78
C TYR A 118 -28.38 9.97 -9.32
N ILE A 119 -28.91 10.06 -8.08
CA ILE A 119 -29.44 11.30 -7.52
C ILE A 119 -28.35 12.38 -7.45
N VAL A 120 -27.17 12.05 -6.91
CA VAL A 120 -26.02 12.99 -6.86
C VAL A 120 -25.59 13.44 -8.25
N SER A 121 -25.68 12.58 -9.25
CA SER A 121 -25.24 12.93 -10.60
C SER A 121 -26.14 13.95 -11.31
N ILE A 122 -27.38 14.16 -10.83
CA ILE A 122 -28.37 15.06 -11.46
C ILE A 122 -29.02 16.07 -10.51
N TYR A 123 -28.59 16.15 -9.25
CA TYR A 123 -29.29 16.96 -8.23
C TYR A 123 -29.42 18.44 -8.63
N THR A 124 -28.44 18.97 -9.36
CA THR A 124 -28.43 20.37 -9.84
C THR A 124 -29.56 20.65 -10.84
N GLU A 125 -30.03 19.63 -11.56
CA GLU A 125 -31.10 19.72 -12.55
C GLU A 125 -32.46 19.22 -12.02
N LEU A 126 -32.47 18.43 -10.93
CA LEU A 126 -33.70 17.96 -10.27
C LEU A 126 -34.44 19.10 -9.54
N GLY A 127 -33.70 20.05 -8.97
CA GLY A 127 -34.22 21.01 -8.01
C GLY A 127 -34.21 20.47 -6.57
N VAL A 128 -34.27 21.38 -5.60
CA VAL A 128 -34.11 21.09 -4.17
C VAL A 128 -35.15 20.09 -3.66
N ASP A 129 -36.44 20.42 -3.83
CA ASP A 129 -37.54 19.63 -3.27
C ASP A 129 -37.55 18.18 -3.79
N LYS A 130 -37.33 18.02 -5.10
CA LYS A 130 -37.33 16.70 -5.74
C LYS A 130 -36.11 15.87 -5.35
N THR A 131 -34.95 16.51 -5.21
CA THR A 131 -33.74 15.83 -4.71
C THR A 131 -33.96 15.32 -3.29
N ILE A 132 -34.54 16.15 -2.41
CA ILE A 132 -34.84 15.77 -1.02
C ILE A 132 -35.84 14.59 -0.99
N ASP A 133 -36.91 14.64 -1.79
CA ASP A 133 -37.88 13.54 -1.90
C ASP A 133 -37.21 12.22 -2.33
N TYR A 134 -36.36 12.26 -3.35
CA TYR A 134 -35.65 11.06 -3.81
C TYR A 134 -34.68 10.50 -2.77
N ILE A 135 -33.98 11.35 -2.03
CA ILE A 135 -33.10 10.91 -0.94
C ILE A 135 -33.91 10.25 0.18
N LYS A 136 -35.04 10.84 0.59
CA LYS A 136 -35.95 10.25 1.59
C LYS A 136 -36.46 8.86 1.17
N LYS A 137 -36.99 8.75 -0.06
CA LYS A 137 -37.42 7.46 -0.62
C LYS A 137 -36.27 6.44 -0.66
N SER A 138 -35.05 6.88 -0.95
CA SER A 138 -33.87 6.00 -0.94
C SER A 138 -33.57 5.47 0.46
N PHE A 139 -33.72 6.29 1.49
CA PHE A 139 -33.61 5.83 2.88
C PHE A 139 -34.73 4.85 3.27
N GLU A 140 -35.98 5.09 2.87
CA GLU A 140 -37.08 4.14 3.10
C GLU A 140 -36.77 2.77 2.46
N LYS A 141 -36.09 2.76 1.31
CA LYS A 141 -35.64 1.50 0.69
C LYS A 141 -34.60 0.76 1.52
N ILE A 142 -33.72 1.47 2.24
CA ILE A 142 -32.78 0.86 3.18
C ILE A 142 -33.54 0.20 4.34
N GLU A 143 -34.58 0.86 4.87
CA GLU A 143 -35.43 0.29 5.92
C GLU A 143 -36.12 -1.00 5.48
N ILE A 144 -36.65 -1.02 4.25
CA ILE A 144 -37.26 -2.21 3.64
C ILE A 144 -36.23 -3.33 3.48
N LEU A 145 -35.04 -2.99 2.96
CA LEU A 145 -33.93 -3.95 2.81
C LEU A 145 -33.59 -4.59 4.15
N ASN A 146 -33.49 -3.79 5.22
CA ASN A 146 -33.18 -4.26 6.56
C ASN A 146 -34.24 -5.20 7.16
N LYS A 147 -35.52 -4.93 6.93
CA LYS A 147 -36.59 -5.84 7.35
C LYS A 147 -36.57 -7.18 6.59
N SER A 148 -36.05 -7.18 5.35
CA SER A 148 -36.09 -8.35 4.47
C SER A 148 -34.88 -9.29 4.59
N LYS A 149 -33.75 -8.84 5.14
CA LYS A 149 -32.47 -9.56 5.10
C LYS A 149 -31.72 -9.47 6.43
N LYS A 150 -31.36 -10.62 7.03
CA LYS A 150 -30.63 -10.68 8.32
C LYS A 150 -29.20 -10.13 8.26
N ASN A 151 -28.51 -10.25 7.13
CA ASN A 151 -27.12 -9.82 6.94
C ASN A 151 -27.03 -8.88 5.74
N ILE A 152 -27.05 -7.56 6.01
CA ILE A 152 -26.87 -6.52 5.00
C ILE A 152 -25.40 -6.12 4.94
N ASP A 153 -24.90 -5.88 3.73
CA ASP A 153 -23.58 -5.27 3.55
C ASP A 153 -23.57 -3.80 3.97
N LYS A 154 -23.10 -3.56 5.20
CA LYS A 154 -23.03 -2.22 5.78
C LYS A 154 -22.03 -1.29 5.06
N LYS A 155 -21.08 -1.77 4.20
CA LYS A 155 -20.12 -0.90 3.42
C LYS A 155 -20.86 -0.11 2.43
N LYS A 156 -21.64 -0.82 1.63
CA LYS A 156 -22.36 -0.19 0.54
C LYS A 156 -23.32 0.86 1.08
N ILE A 157 -24.07 0.55 2.14
CA ILE A 157 -24.96 1.55 2.79
C ILE A 157 -24.18 2.78 3.27
N ILE A 158 -23.09 2.60 4.02
CA ILE A 158 -22.28 3.72 4.52
C ILE A 158 -21.69 4.53 3.36
N GLN A 159 -21.20 3.88 2.31
CA GLN A 159 -20.67 4.54 1.11
C GLN A 159 -21.77 5.33 0.39
N SER A 160 -22.98 4.77 0.24
CA SER A 160 -24.13 5.47 -0.35
C SER A 160 -24.51 6.73 0.43
N ILE A 161 -24.43 6.68 1.76
CA ILE A 161 -24.79 7.83 2.59
C ILE A 161 -23.69 8.90 2.57
N LYS A 162 -22.42 8.49 2.46
CA LYS A 162 -21.28 9.42 2.36
C LYS A 162 -21.41 10.39 1.18
N VAL A 163 -22.08 10.00 0.09
CA VAL A 163 -22.23 10.85 -1.10
C VAL A 163 -23.19 12.02 -0.89
N ILE A 164 -24.02 12.01 0.16
CA ILE A 164 -24.88 13.16 0.54
C ILE A 164 -24.04 14.42 0.83
N ASN A 165 -22.78 14.25 1.25
CA ASN A 165 -21.84 15.36 1.46
C ASN A 165 -21.59 16.18 0.18
N ILE A 166 -21.90 15.62 -1.00
CA ILE A 166 -21.81 16.31 -2.29
C ILE A 166 -22.98 17.27 -2.49
N ILE A 167 -24.19 16.93 -2.03
CA ILE A 167 -25.42 17.72 -2.21
C ILE A 167 -25.54 18.77 -1.09
N GLU A 168 -25.04 19.97 -1.33
CA GLU A 168 -24.77 20.96 -0.27
C GLU A 168 -26.02 21.56 0.40
N PHE A 169 -27.18 21.52 -0.26
CA PHE A 169 -28.42 22.07 0.29
C PHE A 169 -29.20 21.11 1.20
N ILE A 170 -28.84 19.82 1.26
CA ILE A 170 -29.52 18.88 2.16
C ILE A 170 -29.18 19.21 3.60
N LYS A 171 -30.22 19.52 4.38
CA LYS A 171 -30.15 19.83 5.81
C LYS A 171 -30.44 18.57 6.63
N VAL A 172 -30.05 18.58 7.91
CA VAL A 172 -30.27 17.46 8.84
C VAL A 172 -31.77 17.22 9.01
N GLY A 173 -32.55 18.29 9.15
CA GLY A 173 -34.00 18.21 9.33
C GLY A 173 -34.73 17.50 8.18
N ASP A 174 -34.15 17.48 6.99
CA ASP A 174 -34.73 16.78 5.84
C ASP A 174 -34.65 15.25 5.98
N ILE A 175 -33.68 14.71 6.71
CA ILE A 175 -33.36 13.27 6.67
C ILE A 175 -33.08 12.66 8.05
N ILE A 176 -33.31 13.39 9.14
CA ILE A 176 -32.89 13.01 10.49
C ILE A 176 -33.39 11.63 10.93
N ASN A 177 -34.69 11.35 10.78
CA ASN A 177 -35.29 10.09 11.21
C ASN A 177 -34.63 8.90 10.51
N HIS A 178 -34.32 9.07 9.23
CA HIS A 178 -33.64 8.06 8.45
C HIS A 178 -32.18 7.88 8.86
N ILE A 179 -31.44 8.96 9.11
CA ILE A 179 -30.06 8.86 9.60
C ILE A 179 -30.03 8.16 10.97
N ASN A 180 -30.93 8.51 11.88
CA ASN A 180 -31.03 7.87 13.19
C ASN A 180 -31.35 6.38 13.06
N PHE A 181 -32.26 6.01 12.16
CA PHE A 181 -32.50 4.60 11.82
C PHE A 181 -31.23 3.91 11.33
N ILE A 182 -30.46 4.52 10.42
CA ILE A 182 -29.19 3.96 9.95
C ILE A 182 -28.21 3.75 11.11
N ILE A 183 -28.03 4.75 11.97
CA ILE A 183 -27.12 4.65 13.12
C ILE A 183 -27.54 3.50 14.04
N SER A 184 -28.85 3.27 14.20
CA SER A 184 -29.39 2.18 15.03
C SER A 184 -29.08 0.77 14.49
N ILE A 185 -28.93 0.60 13.17
CA ILE A 185 -28.60 -0.69 12.54
C ILE A 185 -27.08 -0.95 12.45
N LEU A 186 -26.25 0.08 12.69
CA LEU A 186 -24.80 -0.08 12.79
C LEU A 186 -24.43 -0.61 14.19
N SER A 187 -23.82 -1.81 14.24
CA SER A 187 -23.62 -2.56 15.48
C SER A 187 -22.24 -2.33 16.12
N ASP A 188 -21.22 -2.01 15.32
CA ASP A 188 -19.84 -1.85 15.81
C ASP A 188 -19.42 -0.38 15.90
N LYS A 189 -18.58 -0.04 16.89
CA LYS A 189 -18.00 1.30 17.06
C LYS A 189 -17.27 1.81 15.81
N LEU A 190 -16.70 0.89 15.02
CA LEU A 190 -15.96 1.21 13.80
C LEU A 190 -16.89 1.66 12.66
N ASP A 191 -18.04 1.01 12.47
CA ASP A 191 -19.02 1.41 11.45
C ASP A 191 -19.62 2.80 11.75
N LYS A 192 -19.84 3.11 13.02
CA LYS A 192 -20.35 4.42 13.46
C LYS A 192 -19.34 5.54 13.21
N LYS A 193 -18.04 5.29 13.47
CA LYS A 193 -16.94 6.22 13.17
C LYS A 193 -16.92 6.64 11.70
N ASP A 194 -17.24 5.71 10.80
CA ASP A 194 -17.25 5.99 9.36
C ASP A 194 -18.36 6.94 8.90
N ILE A 195 -19.51 6.98 9.58
CA ILE A 195 -20.61 7.93 9.28
C ILE A 195 -20.40 9.29 9.98
N CYS A 196 -19.61 9.38 11.05
CA CYS A 196 -19.39 10.62 11.81
C CYS A 196 -18.97 11.81 10.92
N TYR A 197 -18.18 11.56 9.86
CA TYR A 197 -17.75 12.61 8.93
C TYR A 197 -18.91 13.19 8.10
N THR A 198 -19.87 12.35 7.70
CA THR A 198 -21.10 12.80 7.03
C THR A 198 -22.02 13.56 7.98
N ILE A 199 -22.15 13.07 9.21
CA ILE A 199 -22.91 13.78 10.26
C ILE A 199 -22.33 15.17 10.51
N TYR A 200 -21.00 15.27 10.63
CA TYR A 200 -20.30 16.55 10.78
C TYR A 200 -20.68 17.53 9.67
N TYR A 201 -20.56 17.14 8.40
CA TYR A 201 -20.90 18.04 7.29
C TYR A 201 -22.38 18.43 7.23
N LEU A 202 -23.28 17.52 7.57
CA LEU A 202 -24.71 17.83 7.63
C LEU A 202 -25.00 18.86 8.74
N LEU A 203 -24.45 18.67 9.94
CA LEU A 203 -24.57 19.62 11.03
C LEU A 203 -23.94 20.98 10.68
N MET A 204 -22.83 20.98 9.93
CA MET A 204 -22.18 22.20 9.47
C MET A 204 -23.00 23.00 8.44
N ARG A 205 -23.99 22.40 7.78
CA ARG A 205 -24.90 23.11 6.85
C ARG A 205 -26.09 23.76 7.55
N GLU A 206 -26.39 23.34 8.78
CA GLU A 206 -27.48 23.92 9.54
C GLU A 206 -27.10 25.32 10.03
N ASP A 207 -27.99 26.29 9.85
CA ASP A 207 -27.80 27.63 10.40
C ASP A 207 -27.96 27.61 11.92
N ILE A 208 -28.89 26.77 12.40
CA ILE A 208 -29.18 26.53 13.82
C ILE A 208 -29.33 25.02 14.02
N ILE A 209 -28.60 24.47 14.99
CA ILE A 209 -28.72 23.06 15.38
C ILE A 209 -29.75 22.95 16.50
N LYS A 210 -30.82 22.17 16.24
CA LYS A 210 -31.94 21.95 17.16
C LYS A 210 -31.69 20.77 18.10
N ILE A 211 -32.41 20.74 19.22
CA ILE A 211 -32.33 19.64 20.19
C ILE A 211 -32.71 18.28 19.60
N ASP A 212 -33.58 18.25 18.58
CA ASP A 212 -33.91 17.01 17.87
C ASP A 212 -32.67 16.34 17.26
N TYR A 213 -31.58 17.08 17.05
CA TYR A 213 -30.33 16.61 16.45
C TYR A 213 -29.35 16.09 17.52
N LYS A 214 -29.80 15.95 18.78
CA LYS A 214 -29.00 15.56 19.95
C LYS A 214 -28.14 14.33 19.70
N ASP A 215 -28.74 13.23 19.25
CA ASP A 215 -28.03 11.97 19.08
C ASP A 215 -26.90 12.05 18.05
N LEU A 216 -27.08 12.85 17.00
CA LEU A 216 -26.07 13.08 15.97
C LEU A 216 -24.89 13.90 16.50
N VAL A 217 -25.19 14.95 17.26
CA VAL A 217 -24.18 15.77 17.94
C VAL A 217 -23.40 14.94 18.96
N TYR A 218 -24.08 14.08 19.71
CA TYR A 218 -23.48 13.21 20.72
C TYR A 218 -22.55 12.19 20.10
N LEU A 219 -23.01 11.54 19.03
CA LEU A 219 -22.19 10.58 18.29
C LEU A 219 -20.92 11.22 17.73
N PHE A 220 -21.03 12.46 17.22
CA PHE A 220 -19.87 13.22 16.76
C PHE A 220 -18.91 13.53 17.92
N ILE A 221 -19.39 14.10 19.01
CA ILE A 221 -18.56 14.49 20.17
C ILE A 221 -17.88 13.26 20.82
N GLU A 222 -18.59 12.15 21.02
CA GLU A 222 -18.03 10.91 21.58
C GLU A 222 -16.87 10.36 20.73
N ASN A 223 -17.05 10.35 19.41
CA ASN A 223 -16.02 9.88 18.49
C ASN A 223 -14.74 10.72 18.62
N GLU A 224 -14.88 12.05 18.69
CA GLU A 224 -13.74 12.96 18.79
C GLU A 224 -13.01 12.89 20.15
N LEU A 225 -13.76 12.70 21.23
CA LEU A 225 -13.17 12.57 22.57
C LEU A 225 -12.44 11.23 22.76
N SER A 226 -12.89 10.16 22.10
CA SER A 226 -12.36 8.79 22.26
C SER A 226 -11.08 8.48 21.44
N ASN A 227 -10.73 9.31 20.44
CA ASN A 227 -9.58 9.04 19.57
C ASN A 227 -8.23 9.33 20.27
N SER A 228 -7.37 8.31 20.45
CA SER A 228 -6.11 8.38 21.20
C SER A 228 -4.88 8.75 20.37
N GLU A 229 -5.00 8.72 19.04
CA GLU A 229 -3.91 9.05 18.11
C GLU A 229 -3.85 10.55 17.84
N GLY A 230 -3.05 11.28 18.63
CA GLY A 230 -2.48 12.58 18.22
C GLY A 230 -3.41 13.80 18.17
N TYR A 231 -2.79 14.97 18.27
CA TYR A 231 -3.42 16.30 18.22
C TYR A 231 -3.74 16.71 16.77
N ASP A 232 -4.80 16.18 16.18
CA ASP A 232 -5.20 16.61 14.83
C ASP A 232 -6.02 17.91 14.82
N TYR A 233 -5.60 18.86 13.99
CA TYR A 233 -6.07 20.24 13.86
C TYR A 233 -7.55 20.39 13.46
N ILE A 234 -8.12 19.41 12.76
CA ILE A 234 -9.46 19.50 12.15
C ILE A 234 -10.59 19.35 13.21
N TYR A 235 -10.31 18.67 14.33
CA TYR A 235 -11.35 18.12 15.19
C TYR A 235 -11.94 19.10 16.23
N TYR A 236 -11.12 19.93 16.88
CA TYR A 236 -11.62 20.96 17.81
C TYR A 236 -12.39 22.08 17.10
N ASN A 237 -11.98 22.44 15.89
CA ASN A 237 -12.72 23.39 15.06
C ASN A 237 -14.12 22.87 14.75
N GLY A 238 -14.26 21.57 14.47
CA GLY A 238 -15.55 20.97 14.20
C GLY A 238 -16.51 21.03 15.40
N ILE A 239 -16.03 20.68 16.60
CA ILE A 239 -16.80 20.81 17.84
C ILE A 239 -17.19 22.26 18.10
N LEU A 240 -16.24 23.19 18.02
CA LEU A 240 -16.50 24.62 18.22
C LEU A 240 -17.62 25.12 17.29
N THR A 241 -17.52 24.85 16.00
CA THR A 241 -18.52 25.35 15.03
C THR A 241 -19.89 24.72 15.22
N ILE A 242 -19.98 23.43 15.59
CA ILE A 242 -21.25 22.78 15.90
C ILE A 242 -21.90 23.42 17.14
N ILE A 243 -21.15 23.57 18.23
CA ILE A 243 -21.68 24.20 19.45
C ILE A 243 -22.09 25.66 19.19
N GLU A 244 -21.34 26.41 18.39
CA GLU A 244 -21.69 27.79 18.01
C GLU A 244 -23.02 27.92 17.25
N LYS A 245 -23.54 26.83 16.67
CA LYS A 245 -24.83 26.80 15.96
C LYS A 245 -26.01 26.40 16.85
N ILE A 246 -25.76 25.89 18.05
CA ILE A 246 -26.84 25.56 19.00
C ILE A 246 -27.29 26.84 19.70
N GLN A 247 -28.61 27.06 19.77
CA GLN A 247 -29.22 28.21 20.46
C GLN A 247 -30.04 27.82 21.70
N ASP A 248 -30.39 26.54 21.81
CA ASP A 248 -31.25 26.01 22.86
C ASP A 248 -30.46 25.80 24.17
N GLU A 249 -30.96 26.41 25.26
CA GLU A 249 -30.34 26.33 26.59
C GLU A 249 -30.31 24.90 27.12
N ASP A 250 -31.44 24.19 27.05
CA ASP A 250 -31.58 22.84 27.59
C ASP A 250 -30.72 21.84 26.82
N PHE A 251 -30.57 22.02 25.51
CA PHE A 251 -29.69 21.20 24.69
C PHE A 251 -28.22 21.41 25.04
N LEU A 252 -27.77 22.68 25.12
CA LEU A 252 -26.42 22.98 25.58
C LEU A 252 -26.16 22.42 26.99
N LYS A 253 -27.15 22.54 27.89
CA LYS A 253 -27.10 22.02 29.26
C LYS A 253 -26.97 20.49 29.27
N SER A 254 -27.68 19.79 28.39
CA SER A 254 -27.55 18.34 28.26
C SER A 254 -26.15 17.92 27.80
N ILE A 255 -25.61 18.54 26.75
CA ILE A 255 -24.25 18.23 26.24
C ILE A 255 -23.21 18.49 27.34
N PHE A 256 -23.38 19.60 28.07
CA PHE A 256 -22.48 19.97 29.14
C PHE A 256 -22.38 18.85 30.19
N TYR A 257 -23.52 18.33 30.67
CA TYR A 257 -23.55 17.31 31.72
C TYR A 257 -23.22 15.91 31.22
N ASP A 258 -23.74 15.50 30.07
CA ASP A 258 -23.54 14.15 29.54
C ASP A 258 -22.04 13.90 29.20
N PHE A 259 -21.27 14.97 28.97
CA PHE A 259 -19.82 14.93 28.77
C PHE A 259 -19.02 15.57 29.91
N PHE A 260 -19.60 15.74 31.11
CA PHE A 260 -18.86 16.30 32.25
C PHE A 260 -17.85 15.27 32.80
N PRO A 261 -16.58 15.64 33.02
CA PRO A 261 -15.55 14.67 33.37
C PRO A 261 -15.71 14.14 34.80
N ASP A 262 -15.73 12.81 34.94
CA ASP A 262 -15.68 12.13 36.24
C ASP A 262 -14.32 12.33 36.95
N ASN A 263 -14.33 12.44 38.28
CA ASN A 263 -13.18 12.79 39.15
C ASN A 263 -11.92 11.89 39.01
N SER A 264 -11.94 10.79 38.25
CA SER A 264 -10.96 9.70 38.35
C SER A 264 -9.80 9.69 37.34
N LYS A 265 -9.75 10.56 36.31
CA LYS A 265 -8.70 10.47 35.25
C LYS A 265 -8.20 11.82 34.69
N ILE A 266 -7.16 12.38 35.33
CA ILE A 266 -6.57 13.70 35.04
C ILE A 266 -5.93 13.84 33.64
N TYR A 267 -5.50 12.76 32.98
CA TYR A 267 -4.86 12.87 31.64
C TYR A 267 -5.83 12.84 30.45
N THR A 268 -7.03 12.25 30.60
CA THR A 268 -8.14 12.34 29.62
C THR A 268 -8.86 13.69 29.70
N ILE A 269 -8.64 14.43 30.78
CA ILE A 269 -9.46 15.54 31.27
C ILE A 269 -9.36 16.80 30.41
N ALA A 270 -8.24 17.02 29.70
CA ALA A 270 -8.02 18.24 28.91
C ALA A 270 -9.01 18.41 27.74
N LYS A 271 -9.37 17.31 27.05
CA LYS A 271 -10.32 17.37 25.92
C LYS A 271 -11.75 17.68 26.38
N TYR A 272 -12.18 17.06 27.49
CA TYR A 272 -13.49 17.29 28.09
C TYR A 272 -13.62 18.72 28.60
N PHE A 273 -12.61 19.26 29.29
CA PHE A 273 -12.68 20.67 29.72
C PHE A 273 -12.70 21.66 28.56
N ALA A 274 -11.98 21.38 27.47
CA ALA A 274 -12.07 22.21 26.27
C ALA A 274 -13.50 22.27 25.71
N LEU A 275 -14.19 21.12 25.63
CA LEU A 275 -15.62 21.08 25.27
C LEU A 275 -16.47 21.91 26.24
N GLN A 276 -16.26 21.77 27.54
CA GLN A 276 -17.02 22.55 28.53
C GLN A 276 -16.79 24.05 28.37
N PHE A 277 -15.56 24.50 28.12
CA PHE A 277 -15.28 25.92 27.87
C PHE A 277 -15.96 26.44 26.60
N ILE A 278 -15.99 25.63 25.53
CA ILE A 278 -16.68 25.98 24.28
C ILE A 278 -18.18 26.17 24.51
N ILE A 279 -18.83 25.25 25.25
CA ILE A 279 -20.27 25.33 25.57
C ILE A 279 -20.56 26.59 26.40
N ILE A 280 -19.73 26.84 27.41
CA ILE A 280 -19.91 27.99 28.28
C ILE A 280 -19.74 29.32 27.52
N ASP A 281 -18.70 29.44 26.68
CA ASP A 281 -18.51 30.61 25.81
C ASP A 281 -19.75 30.85 24.92
N ARG A 282 -20.36 29.77 24.41
CA ARG A 282 -21.61 29.86 23.66
C ARG A 282 -22.78 30.35 24.51
N VAL A 283 -23.00 29.78 25.70
CA VAL A 283 -24.02 30.23 26.68
C VAL A 283 -23.87 31.73 26.95
N SER A 284 -22.64 32.22 27.09
CA SER A 284 -22.37 33.66 27.22
C SER A 284 -22.80 34.49 26.02
N LYS A 285 -22.42 34.05 24.82
CA LYS A 285 -22.71 34.77 23.57
C LYS A 285 -24.22 34.87 23.36
N LEU A 286 -24.97 33.86 23.82
CA LEU A 286 -26.43 33.85 23.85
C LEU A 286 -27.05 34.67 24.98
N LYS A 287 -26.25 35.27 25.87
CA LYS A 287 -26.68 36.02 27.06
C LYS A 287 -27.53 35.20 28.03
N ILE A 288 -27.39 33.87 28.02
CA ILE A 288 -28.04 32.99 28.98
C ILE A 288 -27.37 33.20 30.34
N ASN A 289 -28.17 33.25 31.41
CA ASN A 289 -27.64 33.41 32.76
C ASN A 289 -26.96 32.12 33.21
N ILE A 290 -25.64 32.18 33.35
CA ILE A 290 -24.86 31.01 33.72
C ILE A 290 -25.18 30.46 35.11
N ASP A 291 -25.66 31.32 36.01
CA ASP A 291 -26.06 30.92 37.37
C ASP A 291 -27.32 30.05 37.37
N ARG A 292 -28.09 30.09 36.27
CA ARG A 292 -29.24 29.22 36.00
C ARG A 292 -28.85 28.00 35.16
N PHE A 293 -27.88 28.18 34.25
CA PHE A 293 -27.40 27.11 33.38
C PHE A 293 -26.68 26.00 34.16
N LEU A 294 -25.79 26.37 35.09
CA LEU A 294 -24.99 25.43 35.88
C LEU A 294 -25.56 25.23 37.28
N ASP A 295 -25.59 23.97 37.73
CA ASP A 295 -25.99 23.63 39.09
C ASP A 295 -24.92 24.08 40.09
N THR A 296 -25.29 24.23 41.36
CA THR A 296 -24.43 24.88 42.38
C THR A 296 -23.11 24.14 42.61
N ASP A 297 -23.12 22.82 42.60
CA ASP A 297 -21.91 22.02 42.81
C ASP A 297 -21.02 21.96 41.56
N ASP A 298 -21.60 22.00 40.36
CA ASP A 298 -20.86 22.06 39.10
C ASP A 298 -20.23 23.43 38.87
N ARG A 299 -20.88 24.52 39.30
CA ARG A 299 -20.26 25.84 39.37
C ARG A 299 -19.04 25.84 40.27
N LYS A 300 -19.11 25.17 41.43
CA LYS A 300 -17.95 25.02 42.31
C LYS A 300 -16.85 24.21 41.64
N TYR A 301 -17.17 23.09 41.01
CA TYR A 301 -16.16 22.25 40.36
C TYR A 301 -15.49 22.92 39.15
N LEU A 302 -16.28 23.46 38.24
CA LEU A 302 -15.81 24.07 37.00
C LEU A 302 -15.17 25.43 37.26
N PHE A 303 -15.86 26.35 37.93
CA PHE A 303 -15.35 27.71 38.10
C PHE A 303 -14.27 27.76 39.16
N ILE A 304 -14.43 27.09 40.29
CA ILE A 304 -13.47 27.22 41.39
C ILE A 304 -12.30 26.26 41.20
N LYS A 305 -12.54 24.96 40.99
CA LYS A 305 -11.43 24.00 40.87
C LYS A 305 -10.69 24.08 39.53
N HIS A 306 -11.34 24.44 38.42
CA HIS A 306 -10.70 24.41 37.09
C HIS A 306 -10.36 25.80 36.56
N ILE A 307 -11.32 26.71 36.42
CA ILE A 307 -11.03 28.08 35.96
C ILE A 307 -10.18 28.83 36.98
N GLY A 308 -10.52 28.68 38.26
CA GLY A 308 -9.71 29.17 39.37
C GLY A 308 -8.30 28.63 39.29
N TYR A 309 -8.11 27.31 39.16
CA TYR A 309 -6.78 26.70 39.03
C TYR A 309 -5.98 27.26 37.84
N LEU A 310 -6.61 27.37 36.67
CA LEU A 310 -5.96 27.90 35.47
C LEU A 310 -5.54 29.35 35.65
N TYR A 311 -6.42 30.19 36.21
CA TYR A 311 -6.10 31.57 36.57
C TYR A 311 -5.00 31.61 37.63
N ASN A 312 -5.05 30.79 38.67
CA ASN A 312 -4.08 30.83 39.76
C ASN A 312 -2.66 30.42 39.32
N ASN A 313 -2.52 29.51 38.34
CA ASN A 313 -1.23 28.91 37.98
C ASN A 313 -0.60 29.40 36.66
N TYR A 314 -1.37 29.95 35.71
CA TYR A 314 -0.88 30.17 34.33
C TYR A 314 -0.95 31.64 33.83
N LEU A 315 -1.02 32.62 34.72
CA LEU A 315 -1.57 33.94 34.38
C LEU A 315 -0.81 34.83 33.38
N ASP A 316 -1.59 35.31 32.41
CA ASP A 316 -1.73 36.70 31.92
C ASP A 316 -3.24 37.08 31.92
N GLU A 317 -3.62 38.35 32.14
CA GLU A 317 -5.00 38.85 32.39
C GLU A 317 -6.07 38.48 31.33
N ASN A 318 -5.62 37.89 30.22
CA ASN A 318 -6.42 37.52 29.07
C ASN A 318 -7.00 36.10 29.12
N LEU A 319 -6.59 35.24 30.08
CA LEU A 319 -6.98 33.83 30.27
C LEU A 319 -7.26 33.12 28.94
N ILE A 320 -6.17 32.92 28.19
CA ILE A 320 -6.19 32.30 26.86
C ILE A 320 -5.84 30.82 26.99
N ILE A 321 -6.78 29.95 26.66
CA ILE A 321 -6.53 28.51 26.56
C ILE A 321 -6.07 28.24 25.13
N ASN A 322 -4.78 27.89 24.98
CA ASN A 322 -4.23 27.44 23.70
C ASN A 322 -4.57 25.97 23.53
N LEU A 323 -5.50 25.66 22.62
CA LEU A 323 -5.81 24.27 22.27
C LEU A 323 -4.76 23.70 21.29
N ASN A 324 -4.13 24.57 20.47
CA ASN A 324 -2.97 24.30 19.60
C ASN A 324 -2.31 25.62 19.10
N HIS A 325 -1.44 25.56 18.06
CA HIS A 325 -0.72 26.74 17.51
C HIS A 325 -1.63 27.86 16.96
N ASP A 326 -2.87 27.56 16.53
CA ASP A 326 -3.75 28.51 15.83
C ASP A 326 -5.09 28.79 16.53
N ILE A 327 -5.55 27.91 17.45
CA ILE A 327 -6.85 28.05 18.14
C ILE A 327 -6.63 28.53 19.58
N LYS A 328 -7.17 29.71 19.88
CA LYS A 328 -7.07 30.39 21.18
C LYS A 328 -8.46 30.73 21.72
N LEU A 329 -8.86 30.08 22.81
CA LEU A 329 -10.10 30.40 23.52
C LEU A 329 -9.84 31.49 24.56
N LYS A 330 -10.41 32.68 24.34
CA LYS A 330 -10.32 33.82 25.29
C LYS A 330 -11.45 33.74 26.31
N CYS A 331 -11.18 33.26 27.51
CA CYS A 331 -12.21 33.02 28.53
C CYS A 331 -12.34 34.18 29.54
N LYS A 332 -12.14 35.43 29.12
CA LYS A 332 -12.17 36.61 30.02
C LYS A 332 -13.53 36.81 30.70
N TYR A 333 -14.62 36.49 30.00
CA TYR A 333 -15.97 36.61 30.56
C TYR A 333 -16.21 35.60 31.71
N LEU A 334 -15.67 34.39 31.59
CA LEU A 334 -15.74 33.34 32.62
C LEU A 334 -15.04 33.76 33.90
N LEU A 335 -13.91 34.44 33.77
CA LEU A 335 -13.20 35.03 34.90
C LEU A 335 -14.07 36.08 35.61
N ASN A 336 -14.80 36.93 34.88
CA ASN A 336 -15.70 37.92 35.47
C ASN A 336 -16.89 37.26 36.20
N ILE A 337 -17.38 36.14 35.69
CA ILE A 337 -18.43 35.36 36.32
C ILE A 337 -17.93 34.68 37.58
N LEU A 338 -16.76 34.04 37.53
CA LEU A 338 -16.10 33.47 38.70
C LEU A 338 -15.85 34.54 39.76
N LYS A 339 -15.42 35.76 39.35
CA LYS A 339 -15.31 36.93 40.23
C LYS A 339 -16.65 37.22 40.91
N LYS A 340 -17.73 37.45 40.16
CA LYS A 340 -19.08 37.71 40.71
C LYS A 340 -19.59 36.59 41.62
N TYR A 341 -19.36 35.33 41.25
CA TYR A 341 -19.75 34.17 42.04
C TYR A 341 -19.00 34.16 43.38
N ILE A 342 -17.68 34.38 43.36
CA ILE A 342 -16.87 34.54 44.57
C ILE A 342 -17.36 35.74 45.40
N CYS A 343 -17.68 36.88 44.77
CA CYS A 343 -18.24 38.04 45.47
C CYS A 343 -19.53 37.71 46.21
N LYS A 344 -20.42 36.95 45.57
CA LYS A 344 -21.72 36.58 46.12
C LYS A 344 -21.56 35.58 47.27
N VAL A 345 -20.83 34.50 47.02
CA VAL A 345 -20.67 33.38 47.96
C VAL A 345 -19.84 33.79 49.18
N SER A 346 -18.86 34.68 49.02
CA SER A 346 -18.06 35.19 50.15
C SER A 346 -18.87 36.00 51.16
N LYS A 347 -20.07 36.47 50.82
CA LYS A 347 -20.96 37.22 51.72
C LYS A 347 -22.10 36.39 52.30
N THR A 348 -22.20 35.12 51.94
CA THR A 348 -23.26 34.22 52.40
C THR A 348 -22.66 33.03 53.13
N ASN A 349 -23.52 32.27 53.81
CA ASN A 349 -23.13 31.02 54.49
C ASN A 349 -22.92 29.85 53.49
N GLU A 350 -23.04 30.10 52.18
CA GLU A 350 -22.79 29.10 51.13
C GLU A 350 -21.29 28.81 50.94
N PHE A 351 -20.41 29.68 51.46
CA PHE A 351 -18.96 29.48 51.50
C PHE A 351 -18.60 28.34 52.46
N THR A 352 -18.64 27.12 51.93
CA THR A 352 -18.53 25.87 52.70
C THR A 352 -17.23 25.14 52.35
N TYR A 353 -16.43 24.83 53.38
CA TYR A 353 -15.11 24.20 53.29
C TYR A 353 -14.06 25.00 52.50
N GLU A 354 -13.16 25.70 53.22
CA GLU A 354 -12.04 26.49 52.67
C GLU A 354 -11.24 25.77 51.56
N LYS A 355 -11.04 24.45 51.67
CA LYS A 355 -10.28 23.63 50.71
C LYS A 355 -10.86 23.67 49.29
N ASN A 356 -12.17 23.87 49.14
CA ASN A 356 -12.81 23.94 47.83
C ASN A 356 -12.40 25.19 47.05
N TYR A 357 -11.99 26.26 47.75
CA TYR A 357 -11.73 27.59 47.19
C TYR A 357 -10.25 27.93 47.03
N LEU A 358 -9.35 27.03 47.45
CA LEU A 358 -7.90 27.16 47.31
C LEU A 358 -7.48 27.49 45.87
N TRP A 359 -8.14 26.83 44.92
CA TRP A 359 -7.89 26.98 43.50
C TRP A 359 -8.26 28.36 42.95
N ALA A 360 -9.18 29.10 43.58
CA ALA A 360 -9.54 30.47 43.17
C ALA A 360 -8.99 31.56 44.11
N SER A 361 -7.97 31.24 44.90
CA SER A 361 -7.36 32.12 45.90
C SER A 361 -6.91 33.48 45.35
N LYS A 362 -6.34 33.54 44.14
CA LYS A 362 -5.95 34.81 43.52
C LYS A 362 -7.11 35.77 43.31
N ILE A 363 -8.28 35.27 42.90
CA ILE A 363 -9.48 36.09 42.68
C ILE A 363 -10.05 36.60 44.02
N PHE A 364 -10.01 35.75 45.05
CA PHE A 364 -10.37 36.14 46.41
C PHE A 364 -9.51 37.31 46.92
N ARG A 365 -8.19 37.28 46.68
CA ARG A 365 -7.28 38.39 47.02
C ARG A 365 -7.60 39.68 46.28
N GLU A 366 -7.87 39.58 44.98
CA GLU A 366 -8.19 40.75 44.14
C GLU A 366 -9.52 41.40 44.51
N TYR A 367 -10.54 40.61 44.90
CA TYR A 367 -11.86 41.12 45.22
C TYR A 367 -11.98 41.62 46.66
N ILE A 368 -11.52 40.83 47.64
CA ILE A 368 -11.59 41.19 49.05
C ILE A 368 -10.28 41.91 49.39
N ASN A 369 -10.12 43.11 48.87
CA ASN A 369 -8.88 43.90 48.91
C ASN A 369 -9.02 45.19 49.72
N THR A 370 -10.12 45.39 50.43
CA THR A 370 -10.31 46.48 51.39
C THR A 370 -11.00 45.94 52.63
N GLU A 371 -10.75 46.61 53.77
CA GLU A 371 -11.33 46.22 55.05
C GLU A 371 -12.86 46.29 55.04
N GLU A 372 -13.42 47.27 54.31
CA GLU A 372 -14.87 47.40 54.10
C GLU A 372 -15.49 46.17 53.41
N ILE A 373 -14.87 45.68 52.33
CA ILE A 373 -15.37 44.49 51.62
C ILE A 373 -15.18 43.24 52.50
N TYR A 374 -14.03 43.14 53.19
CA TYR A 374 -13.74 42.05 54.12
C TYR A 374 -14.79 41.93 55.23
N ASN A 375 -15.13 43.03 55.88
CA ASN A 375 -16.14 43.08 56.94
C ASN A 375 -17.55 42.72 56.44
N SER A 376 -17.83 42.87 55.14
CA SER A 376 -19.09 42.47 54.53
C SER A 376 -19.18 40.97 54.18
N CYS A 377 -18.11 40.20 54.36
CA CYS A 377 -18.04 38.76 54.07
C CYS A 377 -18.51 37.89 55.25
N SER A 378 -18.85 36.62 55.00
CA SER A 378 -19.12 35.62 56.04
C SER A 378 -17.86 35.27 56.83
N GLU A 379 -18.03 34.76 58.05
CA GLU A 379 -16.92 34.47 58.96
C GLU A 379 -15.93 33.45 58.37
N GLU A 380 -16.43 32.42 57.69
CA GLU A 380 -15.61 31.42 57.00
C GLU A 380 -14.81 32.02 55.83
N ALA A 381 -15.43 32.93 55.06
CA ALA A 381 -14.74 33.62 53.96
C ALA A 381 -13.69 34.60 54.47
N GLN A 382 -13.96 35.28 55.60
CA GLN A 382 -13.00 36.12 56.31
C GLN A 382 -11.80 35.32 56.82
N LYS A 383 -12.03 34.17 57.47
CA LYS A 383 -10.97 33.24 57.91
C LYS A 383 -10.13 32.76 56.73
N PHE A 384 -10.77 32.39 55.62
CA PHE A 384 -10.07 31.99 54.40
C PHE A 384 -9.24 33.13 53.81
N ARG A 385 -9.81 34.34 53.70
CA ARG A 385 -9.13 35.50 53.09
C ARG A 385 -7.88 35.93 53.88
N LEU A 386 -7.93 35.86 55.20
CA LEU A 386 -6.75 36.13 56.05
C LEU A 386 -5.63 35.13 55.77
N LYS A 387 -5.95 33.83 55.60
CA LYS A 387 -4.98 32.78 55.22
C LYS A 387 -4.38 32.98 53.83
N LEU A 388 -5.03 33.77 52.95
CA LEU A 388 -4.54 34.05 51.61
C LEU A 388 -3.58 35.24 51.52
N ILE A 389 -3.41 36.01 52.60
CA ILE A 389 -2.39 37.05 52.69
C ILE A 389 -1.04 36.34 52.57
N ILE A 390 -0.27 36.65 51.52
CA ILE A 390 1.01 35.99 51.20
C ILE A 390 2.21 36.95 51.23
N ASN A 391 1.98 38.25 51.42
CA ASN A 391 3.03 39.25 51.65
C ASN A 391 2.46 40.50 52.33
N GLU A 392 3.35 41.39 52.76
CA GLU A 392 3.03 42.62 53.51
C GLU A 392 2.35 43.70 52.66
N ASN A 393 2.39 43.59 51.33
CA ASN A 393 1.76 44.55 50.41
C ASN A 393 0.27 44.23 50.19
N ASP A 394 -0.24 43.14 50.77
CA ASP A 394 -1.66 42.84 50.72
C ASP A 394 -2.44 43.92 51.52
N PRO A 395 -3.48 44.54 50.93
CA PRO A 395 -4.25 45.60 51.59
C PRO A 395 -4.87 45.23 52.95
N LEU A 396 -5.04 43.93 53.24
CA LEU A 396 -5.57 43.43 54.51
C LEU A 396 -4.48 42.98 55.49
N TYR A 397 -3.21 43.21 55.18
CA TYR A 397 -2.09 42.80 56.04
C TYR A 397 -2.17 43.41 57.45
N THR A 398 -2.66 44.65 57.57
CA THR A 398 -2.78 45.36 58.85
C THR A 398 -3.67 44.61 59.84
N ILE A 399 -4.78 44.04 59.38
CA ILE A 399 -5.75 43.27 60.17
C ILE A 399 -5.39 41.77 60.29
N ALA A 400 -4.30 41.32 59.67
CA ALA A 400 -3.88 39.92 59.72
C ALA A 400 -3.44 39.49 61.15
N PRO A 401 -3.79 38.27 61.59
CA PRO A 401 -3.31 37.67 62.84
C PRO A 401 -1.78 37.64 62.93
N LYS A 402 -1.25 37.65 64.16
CA LYS A 402 0.21 37.65 64.41
C LYS A 402 0.90 36.41 63.82
N GLU A 403 0.22 35.27 63.81
CA GLU A 403 0.73 34.01 63.26
C GLU A 403 0.99 34.12 61.75
N ILE A 404 0.05 34.72 61.00
CA ILE A 404 0.18 34.93 59.55
C ILE A 404 1.32 35.92 59.27
N LYS A 405 1.40 37.03 59.99
CA LYS A 405 2.50 38.01 59.84
C LYS A 405 3.87 37.38 60.05
N LYS A 406 4.00 36.45 60.99
CA LYS A 406 5.23 35.69 61.22
C LYS A 406 5.55 34.74 60.05
N GLU A 407 4.56 33.98 59.59
CA GLU A 407 4.69 33.03 58.47
C GLU A 407 5.07 33.73 57.15
N LEU A 408 4.55 34.94 56.90
CA LEU A 408 4.87 35.72 55.69
C LEU A 408 6.29 36.27 55.68
N LYS A 409 6.80 36.64 56.84
CA LYS A 409 8.20 37.03 56.98
C LYS A 409 9.13 35.86 56.68
N GLU A 410 8.76 34.65 57.12
CA GLU A 410 9.49 33.42 56.83
C GLU A 410 9.38 33.02 55.34
N LEU A 411 8.20 33.08 54.73
CA LEU A 411 7.99 32.82 53.30
C LEU A 411 8.71 33.83 52.40
N LYS A 412 8.78 35.11 52.79
CA LYS A 412 9.55 36.13 52.08
C LYS A 412 11.03 35.79 52.08
N ASN A 413 11.58 35.38 53.23
CA ASN A 413 12.98 34.93 53.32
C ASN A 413 13.23 33.68 52.45
N ILE A 414 12.29 32.74 52.40
CA ILE A 414 12.35 31.55 51.53
C ILE A 414 12.36 31.94 50.05
N GLU A 415 11.45 32.81 49.64
CA GLU A 415 11.32 33.23 48.24
C GLU A 415 12.52 34.08 47.79
N GLU A 416 13.03 34.99 48.66
CA GLU A 416 14.28 35.71 48.42
C GLU A 416 15.45 34.74 48.24
N LYS A 417 15.54 33.68 49.07
CA LYS A 417 16.55 32.64 48.93
C LYS A 417 16.38 31.83 47.64
N ARG A 418 15.15 31.47 47.25
CA ARG A 418 14.85 30.75 45.99
C ARG A 418 15.17 31.58 44.75
N ILE A 419 14.80 32.87 44.75
CA ILE A 419 15.16 33.81 43.68
C ILE A 419 16.68 33.94 43.62
N LYS A 420 17.35 34.07 44.77
CA LYS A 420 18.82 34.10 44.84
C LYS A 420 19.46 32.83 44.28
N ILE A 421 18.97 31.64 44.64
CA ILE A 421 19.44 30.35 44.09
C ILE A 421 19.23 30.30 42.57
N LYS A 422 18.04 30.68 42.09
CA LYS A 422 17.71 30.69 40.66
C LYS A 422 18.59 31.66 39.87
N THR A 423 18.77 32.89 40.37
CA THR A 423 19.63 33.90 39.76
C THR A 423 21.08 33.42 39.73
N LEU A 424 21.59 32.91 40.86
CA LEU A 424 22.94 32.35 40.93
C LEU A 424 23.12 31.16 39.97
N ASN A 425 22.13 30.28 39.82
CA ASN A 425 22.18 29.17 38.87
C ASN A 425 22.16 29.63 37.40
N GLU A 426 21.37 30.65 37.04
CA GLU A 426 21.36 31.22 35.68
C GLU A 426 22.66 31.98 35.37
N GLU A 427 23.19 32.73 36.34
CA GLU A 427 24.51 33.36 36.24
C GLU A 427 25.59 32.28 36.06
N GLU A 428 25.52 31.21 36.85
CA GLU A 428 26.48 30.11 36.79
C GLU A 428 26.41 29.33 35.47
N LYS A 429 25.23 29.19 34.84
CA LYS A 429 25.11 28.58 33.50
C LYS A 429 26.00 29.27 32.47
N ILE A 430 26.13 30.60 32.55
CA ILE A 430 26.97 31.39 31.66
C ILE A 430 28.41 31.47 32.19
N ASN A 431 28.61 31.69 33.49
CA ASN A 431 29.95 31.78 34.08
C ASN A 431 30.75 30.48 33.93
N CYS A 432 30.07 29.33 34.01
CA CYS A 432 30.66 28.02 33.82
C CYS A 432 31.37 27.87 32.45
N ILE A 433 30.97 28.61 31.42
CA ILE A 433 31.66 28.62 30.11
C ILE A 433 33.14 28.99 30.27
N LYS A 434 33.46 29.92 31.17
CA LYS A 434 34.84 30.36 31.45
C LYS A 434 35.65 29.27 32.15
N TYR A 435 34.99 28.38 32.89
CA TYR A 435 35.66 27.32 33.65
C TYR A 435 36.23 26.22 32.76
N PHE A 436 35.74 26.11 31.52
CA PHE A 436 36.29 25.15 30.56
C PHE A 436 37.79 25.36 30.28
N PHE A 437 38.29 26.58 30.48
CA PHE A 437 39.69 26.93 30.31
C PHE A 437 40.53 26.81 31.60
N ASN A 438 39.96 26.26 32.67
CA ASN A 438 40.61 26.02 33.97
C ASN A 438 40.24 24.62 34.52
N LYS A 439 41.11 23.65 34.25
CA LYS A 439 40.95 22.25 34.68
C LYS A 439 40.77 22.10 36.19
N GLU A 440 41.61 22.76 36.98
CA GLU A 440 41.61 22.66 38.44
C GLU A 440 40.28 23.12 39.04
N LYS A 441 39.68 24.17 38.46
CA LYS A 441 38.36 24.66 38.83
C LYS A 441 37.27 23.61 38.56
N ILE A 442 37.31 22.94 37.41
CA ILE A 442 36.36 21.86 37.07
C ILE A 442 36.50 20.66 38.02
N LEU A 443 37.72 20.23 38.33
CA LEU A 443 37.97 19.14 39.29
C LEU A 443 37.52 19.51 40.70
N LYS A 444 37.77 20.74 41.13
CA LYS A 444 37.28 21.26 42.42
C LYS A 444 35.76 21.27 42.47
N ASP A 445 35.09 21.69 41.41
CA ASP A 445 33.63 21.69 41.35
C ASP A 445 33.05 20.27 41.28
N LEU A 446 33.76 19.30 40.69
CA LEU A 446 33.36 17.90 40.72
C LEU A 446 33.47 17.30 42.14
N LYS A 447 34.51 17.67 42.91
CA LYS A 447 34.60 17.29 44.34
C LYS A 447 33.42 17.83 45.14
N LYS A 448 32.99 19.07 44.89
CA LYS A 448 31.79 19.62 45.53
C LYS A 448 30.51 18.84 45.20
N ILE A 449 30.39 18.34 43.97
CA ILE A 449 29.27 17.45 43.60
C ILE A 449 29.37 16.15 44.40
N LYS A 450 30.56 15.57 44.54
CA LYS A 450 30.79 14.35 45.34
C LYS A 450 30.45 14.57 46.83
N GLU A 451 30.93 15.67 47.41
CA GLU A 451 30.64 16.10 48.79
C GLU A 451 29.12 16.27 49.01
N TYR A 452 28.41 16.87 48.06
CA TYR A 452 26.95 17.04 48.12
C TYR A 452 26.20 15.70 48.22
N PHE A 453 26.75 14.64 47.64
CA PHE A 453 26.19 13.29 47.70
C PHE A 453 26.85 12.42 48.78
N ASN A 454 27.31 13.03 49.89
CA ASN A 454 27.93 12.38 51.05
C ASN A 454 29.18 11.56 50.70
N ASP A 455 30.03 12.08 49.81
CA ASP A 455 31.25 11.42 49.34
C ASP A 455 31.05 10.05 48.67
N ASN A 456 29.81 9.71 48.30
CA ASN A 456 29.53 8.46 47.60
C ASN A 456 30.12 8.49 46.20
N SER A 457 31.00 7.52 45.92
CA SER A 457 31.62 7.37 44.59
C SER A 457 30.63 6.89 43.53
N LYS A 458 29.65 6.07 43.90
CA LYS A 458 28.60 5.56 43.00
C LYS A 458 27.22 6.07 43.39
N ILE A 459 26.52 6.67 42.43
CA ILE A 459 25.19 7.24 42.63
C ILE A 459 24.21 6.62 41.64
N LYS A 460 23.07 6.10 42.14
CA LYS A 460 22.01 5.59 41.27
C LYS A 460 21.38 6.74 40.47
N SER A 461 20.96 6.47 39.24
CA SER A 461 20.37 7.49 38.36
C SER A 461 19.21 8.24 39.04
N ILE A 462 18.32 7.51 39.71
CA ILE A 462 17.16 8.09 40.42
C ILE A 462 17.57 9.00 41.58
N ASP A 463 18.65 8.67 42.30
CA ASP A 463 19.11 9.44 43.45
C ASP A 463 19.84 10.70 43.00
N PHE A 464 20.60 10.61 41.90
CA PHE A 464 21.18 11.78 41.25
C PHE A 464 20.09 12.75 40.76
N TYR A 465 19.08 12.25 40.03
CA TYR A 465 17.97 13.09 39.56
C TYR A 465 17.19 13.74 40.71
N LYS A 466 16.94 12.98 41.80
CA LYS A 466 16.31 13.51 43.01
C LYS A 466 17.18 14.59 43.67
N GLY A 467 18.48 14.35 43.85
CA GLY A 467 19.40 15.32 44.44
C GLY A 467 19.47 16.63 43.65
N ILE A 468 19.65 16.56 42.33
CA ILE A 468 19.66 17.76 41.46
C ILE A 468 18.30 18.49 41.48
N SER A 469 17.20 17.75 41.55
CA SER A 469 15.87 18.34 41.72
C SER A 469 15.71 19.04 43.07
N ASN A 470 16.28 18.50 44.15
CA ASN A 470 16.14 19.03 45.50
C ASN A 470 16.90 20.34 45.69
N ILE A 471 18.05 20.53 45.02
CA ILE A 471 18.79 21.82 45.02
C ILE A 471 17.91 22.98 44.53
N ASN A 472 16.97 22.68 43.63
CA ASN A 472 16.11 23.67 43.00
C ASN A 472 14.67 23.69 43.54
N ARG A 473 14.32 22.80 44.48
CA ARG A 473 12.96 22.65 45.01
C ARG A 473 12.91 22.91 46.50
N PHE A 474 12.04 23.84 46.87
CA PHE A 474 11.60 24.04 48.24
C PHE A 474 10.42 23.11 48.54
N SER A 475 10.51 22.35 49.65
CA SER A 475 9.36 21.69 50.28
C SER A 475 8.98 22.47 51.54
N TYR A 476 7.68 22.71 51.72
CA TYR A 476 7.18 23.42 52.90
C TYR A 476 7.42 22.63 54.20
N GLU A 477 7.49 21.29 54.12
CA GLU A 477 7.78 20.40 55.26
C GLU A 477 9.22 20.54 55.79
N ASP A 478 10.17 20.99 54.95
CA ASP A 478 11.58 21.20 55.29
C ASP A 478 11.94 22.69 55.48
N ARG A 479 10.94 23.55 55.72
CA ARG A 479 11.09 25.01 55.66
C ARG A 479 12.21 25.55 56.57
N ASP A 480 12.32 25.03 57.78
CA ASP A 480 13.30 25.51 58.76
C ASP A 480 14.72 25.10 58.36
N ASN A 481 14.88 23.90 57.79
CA ASN A 481 16.14 23.44 57.23
C ASN A 481 16.51 24.22 55.95
N PHE A 482 15.54 24.50 55.08
CA PHE A 482 15.78 25.21 53.83
C PHE A 482 16.15 26.68 54.04
N VAL A 483 15.58 27.38 55.01
CA VAL A 483 15.97 28.78 55.32
C VAL A 483 17.38 28.82 55.89
N ASN A 484 17.69 27.90 56.81
CA ASN A 484 18.93 27.91 57.58
C ASN A 484 20.12 27.21 56.90
N SER A 485 19.92 26.44 55.83
CA SER A 485 20.99 25.77 55.09
C SER A 485 21.86 26.73 54.27
N ASP A 486 23.03 26.30 53.81
CA ASP A 486 23.79 27.10 52.85
C ASP A 486 23.22 26.99 51.42
N ILE A 487 23.38 28.03 50.61
CA ILE A 487 23.03 27.99 49.18
C ILE A 487 24.07 27.14 48.44
N VAL A 488 23.62 26.00 47.90
CA VAL A 488 24.47 25.11 47.09
C VAL A 488 24.25 25.41 45.61
N ILE A 489 25.30 25.86 44.93
CA ILE A 489 25.35 26.03 43.47
C ILE A 489 26.35 25.00 42.92
N LEU A 490 25.84 24.06 42.12
CA LEU A 490 26.65 23.04 41.47
C LEU A 490 26.91 23.42 40.02
N ASN A 491 28.07 23.02 39.51
CA ASN A 491 28.52 23.35 38.16
C ASN A 491 27.57 22.78 37.08
N PRO A 492 26.87 23.61 36.28
CA PRO A 492 25.85 23.16 35.34
C PRO A 492 26.37 22.30 34.19
N PHE A 493 27.64 22.49 33.79
CA PHE A 493 28.27 21.61 32.80
C PHE A 493 28.41 20.19 33.36
N LEU A 494 28.93 20.03 34.58
CA LEU A 494 29.12 18.71 35.18
C LEU A 494 27.78 17.99 35.38
N ILE A 495 26.73 18.72 35.76
CA ILE A 495 25.36 18.16 35.81
C ILE A 495 24.94 17.68 34.42
N SER A 496 25.04 18.53 33.39
CA SER A 496 24.69 18.16 32.01
C SER A 496 25.49 16.95 31.52
N TYR A 497 26.77 16.88 31.85
CA TYR A 497 27.66 15.79 31.45
C TYR A 497 27.28 14.47 32.12
N ILE A 498 26.98 14.48 33.42
CA ILE A 498 26.51 13.30 34.17
C ILE A 498 25.13 12.85 33.66
N MET A 499 24.23 13.78 33.32
CA MET A 499 22.92 13.44 32.75
C MET A 499 23.05 12.80 31.36
N ASP A 500 23.91 13.35 30.49
CA ASP A 500 24.20 12.77 29.18
C ASP A 500 24.78 11.35 29.34
N TYR A 501 25.67 11.12 30.33
CA TYR A 501 26.18 9.78 30.69
C TYR A 501 25.07 8.82 31.15
N LEU A 502 24.22 9.25 32.09
CA LEU A 502 23.11 8.44 32.62
C LEU A 502 22.08 8.07 31.54
N SER A 503 21.85 8.94 30.54
CA SER A 503 20.91 8.66 29.45
C SER A 503 21.27 7.43 28.62
N ILE A 504 22.56 7.08 28.59
CA ILE A 504 23.10 5.96 27.82
C ILE A 504 23.24 4.70 28.68
N PHE A 505 23.74 4.83 29.91
CA PHE A 505 24.06 3.68 30.78
C PHE A 505 22.95 3.34 31.81
N LYS A 506 21.86 4.14 31.86
CA LYS A 506 20.55 4.00 32.53
C LYS A 506 20.50 3.74 34.05
N ASN A 507 21.53 3.17 34.69
CA ASN A 507 21.39 2.61 36.05
C ASN A 507 22.17 3.36 37.14
N GLU A 508 23.46 3.65 36.94
CA GLU A 508 24.32 4.29 37.95
C GLU A 508 25.45 5.12 37.31
N VAL A 509 25.98 6.09 38.06
CA VAL A 509 27.17 6.87 37.69
C VAL A 509 28.25 6.74 38.76
N ASP A 510 29.49 6.58 38.32
CA ASP A 510 30.68 6.51 39.17
C ASP A 510 31.46 7.84 39.06
N LEU A 511 31.34 8.69 40.08
CA LEU A 511 31.94 10.02 40.11
C LEU A 511 33.46 9.97 40.21
N ASP A 512 34.06 8.93 40.80
CA ASP A 512 35.51 8.78 40.87
C ASP A 512 36.09 8.43 39.49
N LYS A 513 35.36 7.64 38.70
CA LYS A 513 35.70 7.43 37.29
C LYS A 513 35.58 8.70 36.47
N ILE A 514 34.50 9.47 36.64
CA ILE A 514 34.35 10.78 35.96
C ILE A 514 35.48 11.73 36.36
N TYR A 515 35.86 11.74 37.64
CA TYR A 515 36.97 12.54 38.14
C TYR A 515 38.29 12.14 37.49
N SER A 516 38.63 10.85 37.49
CA SER A 516 39.84 10.32 36.85
C SER A 516 39.86 10.62 35.35
N GLU A 517 38.72 10.50 34.66
CA GLU A 517 38.63 10.77 33.23
C GLU A 517 38.84 12.26 32.91
N ILE A 518 38.19 13.15 33.66
CA ILE A 518 38.41 14.59 33.54
C ILE A 518 39.85 14.93 33.89
N ASP A 519 40.42 14.40 34.98
CA ASP A 519 41.78 14.71 35.38
C ASP A 519 42.80 14.26 34.31
N ASN A 520 42.68 13.03 33.81
CA ASN A 520 43.64 12.48 32.87
C ASN A 520 43.48 13.05 31.44
N ASN A 521 42.27 13.46 31.05
CA ASN A 521 41.97 13.78 29.65
C ASN A 521 41.42 15.20 29.37
N TRP A 522 41.22 16.07 30.37
CA TRP A 522 40.61 17.40 30.18
C TRP A 522 41.22 18.22 29.03
N ASN A 523 42.55 18.32 28.99
CA ASN A 523 43.26 19.09 27.96
C ASN A 523 43.00 18.56 26.54
N LYS A 524 42.59 17.29 26.42
CA LYS A 524 42.27 16.63 25.15
C LYS A 524 40.79 16.74 24.76
N CYS A 525 39.88 17.08 25.67
CA CYS A 525 38.42 17.05 25.41
C CYS A 525 37.64 18.32 25.79
N TYR A 526 38.24 19.30 26.47
CA TYR A 526 37.49 20.43 27.03
C TYR A 526 36.71 21.24 25.97
N VAL A 527 37.24 21.39 24.75
CA VAL A 527 36.53 22.10 23.66
C VAL A 527 35.33 21.30 23.15
N PHE A 528 35.40 19.97 23.17
CA PHE A 528 34.29 19.11 22.82
C PHE A 528 33.17 19.18 23.86
N HIS A 529 33.54 19.14 25.15
CA HIS A 529 32.60 19.35 26.24
C HIS A 529 31.96 20.74 26.18
N LEU A 530 32.74 21.78 25.84
CA LEU A 530 32.23 23.12 25.63
C LEU A 530 31.24 23.18 24.46
N TYR A 531 31.57 22.55 23.33
CA TYR A 531 30.67 22.45 22.15
C TYR A 531 29.32 21.83 22.52
N ASN A 532 29.32 20.68 23.18
CA ASN A 532 28.09 20.00 23.62
C ASN A 532 27.32 20.83 24.66
N TYR A 533 28.02 21.51 25.58
CA TYR A 533 27.40 22.35 26.58
C TYR A 533 26.71 23.58 25.95
N LEU A 534 27.35 24.26 24.99
CA LEU A 534 26.74 25.38 24.26
C LEU A 534 25.46 24.96 23.51
N ILE A 535 25.43 23.76 22.94
CA ILE A 535 24.21 23.17 22.36
C ILE A 535 23.15 22.93 23.45
N SER A 536 23.56 22.35 24.59
CA SER A 536 22.66 22.04 25.72
C SER A 536 21.91 23.28 26.24
N ILE A 537 22.60 24.42 26.27
CA ILE A 537 22.02 25.70 26.72
C ILE A 537 21.56 26.61 25.58
N LYS A 538 21.61 26.12 24.31
CA LYS A 538 21.24 26.86 23.10
C LYS A 538 21.93 28.22 22.94
N LYS A 539 23.22 28.31 23.28
CA LYS A 539 24.01 29.56 23.24
C LYS A 539 25.08 29.55 22.15
N TYR A 540 24.67 29.73 20.90
CA TYR A 540 25.54 29.58 19.71
C TYR A 540 26.46 30.78 19.42
N ASP A 541 26.20 31.96 19.99
CA ASP A 541 26.98 33.20 19.80
C ASP A 541 27.50 33.76 21.13
N TYR A 542 28.16 32.93 21.93
CA TYR A 542 28.80 33.42 23.16
C TYR A 542 29.99 34.33 22.84
N ASN A 543 30.07 35.50 23.48
CA ASN A 543 31.12 36.48 23.23
C ASN A 543 32.45 36.10 23.93
N PHE A 544 33.17 35.16 23.34
CA PHE A 544 34.50 34.76 23.81
C PHE A 544 35.50 35.91 23.73
N SER A 545 36.31 36.09 24.77
CA SER A 545 37.45 37.01 24.78
C SER A 545 38.50 36.59 23.74
N ASN A 546 39.38 37.52 23.35
CA ASN A 546 40.45 37.23 22.40
C ASN A 546 41.39 36.11 22.87
N ASN A 547 41.61 35.98 24.18
CA ASN A 547 42.41 34.90 24.76
C ASN A 547 41.69 33.55 24.67
N GLU A 548 40.39 33.49 25.01
CA GLU A 548 39.59 32.27 24.89
C GLU A 548 39.46 31.84 23.43
N LYS A 549 39.20 32.78 22.51
CA LYS A 549 39.23 32.54 21.06
C LYS A 549 40.56 31.95 20.62
N LYS A 550 41.70 32.45 21.13
CA LYS A 550 43.03 31.87 20.87
C LYS A 550 43.17 30.45 21.43
N LYS A 551 42.71 30.19 22.65
CA LYS A 551 42.72 28.84 23.26
C LYS A 551 41.87 27.84 22.47
N ILE A 552 40.65 28.20 22.09
CA ILE A 552 39.78 27.36 21.24
C ILE A 552 40.46 27.12 19.89
N LYS A 553 41.00 28.15 19.23
CA LYS A 553 41.75 27.99 17.96
C LYS A 553 42.97 27.09 18.14
N SER A 554 43.70 27.23 19.25
CA SER A 554 44.91 26.45 19.54
C SER A 554 44.63 24.99 19.85
N TYR A 555 43.47 24.68 20.44
CA TYR A 555 43.03 23.30 20.63
C TYR A 555 42.96 22.56 19.29
N PHE A 556 42.32 23.20 18.31
CA PHE A 556 42.23 22.65 16.96
C PHE A 556 43.61 22.62 16.26
N LYS A 557 44.58 23.48 16.60
CA LYS A 557 45.97 23.44 16.04
C LYS A 557 46.75 22.17 16.38
N SER A 558 46.42 21.47 17.46
CA SER A 558 47.18 20.28 17.87
C SER A 558 46.84 19.08 16.97
N LEU A 559 47.86 18.40 16.43
CA LEU A 559 47.70 17.26 15.49
C LEU A 559 47.05 16.00 16.10
N LYS A 560 46.84 15.97 17.43
CA LYS A 560 46.22 14.87 18.18
C LYS A 560 44.84 15.29 18.71
N ILE A 561 43.89 15.57 17.82
CA ILE A 561 42.49 15.79 18.20
C ILE A 561 41.90 14.41 18.56
N TYR A 562 41.63 14.17 19.84
CA TYR A 562 41.18 12.86 20.33
C TYR A 562 39.66 12.57 20.13
N TYR A 563 38.86 13.49 19.56
CA TYR A 563 37.39 13.45 19.62
C TYR A 563 36.69 14.12 18.40
N PRO A 564 35.40 13.81 18.13
CA PRO A 564 34.90 13.51 16.79
C PRO A 564 34.97 14.72 15.86
N LYS A 565 35.75 14.57 14.79
CA LYS A 565 35.90 15.57 13.73
C LYS A 565 34.55 15.98 13.10
N PHE A 566 33.44 15.27 13.33
CA PHE A 566 32.08 15.73 13.00
C PHE A 566 31.74 17.12 13.54
N ILE A 567 32.25 17.53 14.70
CA ILE A 567 31.95 18.87 15.22
C ILE A 567 32.36 19.96 14.24
N LEU A 568 33.38 19.70 13.39
CA LEU A 568 33.86 20.60 12.33
C LEU A 568 32.73 21.03 11.39
N TRP A 569 31.72 20.17 11.15
CA TRP A 569 30.57 20.50 10.31
C TRP A 569 29.77 21.71 10.81
N ASN A 570 29.72 21.91 12.13
CA ASN A 570 28.90 22.94 12.77
C ASN A 570 29.71 23.87 13.70
N VAL A 571 31.03 23.73 13.74
CA VAL A 571 31.89 24.33 14.76
C VAL A 571 31.81 25.86 14.81
N ASN A 572 31.96 26.54 13.67
CA ASN A 572 31.83 28.02 13.61
C ASN A 572 30.42 28.50 13.95
N LYS A 573 29.38 27.69 13.65
CA LYS A 573 27.99 28.03 13.98
C LYS A 573 27.77 27.93 15.49
N VAL A 574 28.33 26.91 16.16
CA VAL A 574 28.14 26.69 17.61
C VAL A 574 28.98 27.64 18.45
N PHE A 575 30.18 28.03 17.99
CA PHE A 575 31.03 28.96 18.72
C PHE A 575 30.77 30.44 18.38
N GLY A 576 30.06 30.74 17.29
CA GLY A 576 29.69 32.10 16.88
C GLY A 576 30.84 32.93 16.31
N PHE A 577 31.94 32.31 15.88
CA PHE A 577 33.03 32.99 15.19
C PHE A 577 33.80 32.05 14.25
N ASP A 578 34.47 32.62 13.26
CA ASP A 578 35.31 31.85 12.34
C ASP A 578 36.61 31.38 13.01
N LEU A 579 36.72 30.06 13.15
CA LEU A 579 37.89 29.40 13.69
C LEU A 579 39.04 29.33 12.67
N LYS A 580 38.80 29.60 11.37
CA LYS A 580 39.78 29.52 10.28
C LYS A 580 40.51 28.17 10.25
N LEU A 581 39.77 27.06 10.34
CA LEU A 581 40.34 25.71 10.49
C LEU A 581 40.83 25.08 9.17
N ASN A 582 40.85 25.82 8.05
CA ASN A 582 41.19 25.27 6.73
C ASN A 582 42.57 24.59 6.69
N TYR A 583 43.55 25.11 7.45
CA TYR A 583 44.90 24.53 7.54
C TYR A 583 44.95 23.16 8.24
N LEU A 584 43.89 22.77 8.96
CA LEU A 584 43.80 21.47 9.62
C LEU A 584 43.19 20.41 8.74
N ILE A 585 42.48 20.79 7.68
CA ILE A 585 41.81 19.80 6.86
C ILE A 585 42.78 19.33 5.78
N ASN A 586 43.43 18.21 6.05
CA ASN A 586 44.24 17.47 5.09
C ASN A 586 43.60 16.11 4.78
N ASP A 587 44.12 15.43 3.77
CA ASP A 587 43.56 14.16 3.27
C ASP A 587 43.42 13.11 4.38
N ASN A 588 44.39 12.98 5.29
CA ASN A 588 44.32 12.05 6.43
C ASN A 588 43.17 12.37 7.40
N ILE A 589 42.93 13.65 7.66
CA ILE A 589 41.87 14.11 8.55
C ILE A 589 40.50 13.90 7.91
N VAL A 590 40.39 14.07 6.59
CA VAL A 590 39.19 13.76 5.82
C VAL A 590 38.94 12.25 5.81
N LEU A 591 39.96 11.41 5.63
CA LEU A 591 39.80 9.95 5.65
C LEU A 591 39.28 9.42 6.98
N GLU A 592 39.78 9.94 8.10
CA GLU A 592 39.31 9.55 9.43
C GLU A 592 37.85 9.97 9.67
N LEU A 593 37.44 11.15 9.18
CA LEU A 593 36.06 11.63 9.22
C LEU A 593 35.08 10.67 8.53
N LEU A 594 35.50 10.12 7.38
CA LEU A 594 34.71 9.20 6.55
C LEU A 594 34.61 7.79 7.16
N LYS A 595 35.57 7.39 8.01
CA LYS A 595 35.57 6.09 8.69
C LYS A 595 34.77 6.06 10.00
N THR A 596 34.46 7.21 10.57
CA THR A 596 33.96 7.29 11.95
C THR A 596 32.45 7.01 12.05
N ASN A 597 32.06 6.08 12.92
CA ASN A 597 30.67 5.84 13.31
C ASN A 597 30.23 6.90 14.35
N TYR A 598 29.19 7.69 14.06
CA TYR A 598 28.72 8.76 14.95
C TYR A 598 27.38 8.42 15.60
N MET A 599 27.31 8.55 16.94
CA MET A 599 26.05 8.48 17.70
C MET A 599 25.55 9.89 18.05
N PHE A 600 24.30 10.19 17.68
CA PHE A 600 23.66 11.48 17.98
C PHE A 600 22.69 11.33 19.16
N LEU A 601 22.73 12.27 20.11
CA LEU A 601 21.91 12.23 21.33
C LEU A 601 20.50 12.85 21.17
N VAL A 602 20.28 13.71 20.16
CA VAL A 602 19.06 14.53 20.01
C VAL A 602 18.79 14.85 18.52
N ASP A 603 17.52 14.98 18.11
CA ASP A 603 17.07 15.40 16.77
C ASP A 603 17.10 16.93 16.51
N ASP A 604 17.99 17.68 17.19
CA ASP A 604 18.16 19.13 16.99
C ASP A 604 19.35 19.46 16.06
N ASN A 605 19.28 20.52 15.25
CA ASN A 605 20.38 20.92 14.33
C ASN A 605 20.96 22.29 14.73
N PRO A 606 22.20 22.39 15.28
CA PRO A 606 23.28 21.40 15.31
C PRO A 606 23.15 20.32 16.40
N LYS A 607 23.53 19.08 16.06
CA LYS A 607 23.40 17.89 16.94
C LYS A 607 24.49 17.82 18.01
N LYS A 608 24.10 17.45 19.25
CA LYS A 608 25.04 16.95 20.26
C LYS A 608 25.66 15.65 19.77
N VAL A 609 26.97 15.51 19.96
CA VAL A 609 27.67 14.27 19.65
C VAL A 609 27.96 13.58 20.96
N PHE A 610 27.59 12.30 21.07
CA PHE A 610 28.13 11.44 22.10
C PHE A 610 29.13 10.49 21.49
N ILE A 611 30.26 10.36 22.15
CA ILE A 611 31.29 9.44 21.73
C ILE A 611 31.11 8.21 22.60
N PHE A 612 30.54 7.19 21.99
CA PHE A 612 30.57 5.85 22.56
C PHE A 612 31.96 5.27 22.28
N ASN A 613 32.68 4.85 23.33
CA ASN A 613 34.12 4.58 23.41
C ASN A 613 35.00 5.84 23.53
N GLY A 614 35.24 6.25 24.78
CA GLY A 614 36.35 7.14 25.10
C GLY A 614 37.70 6.49 24.79
N VAL A 615 38.74 7.27 25.00
CA VAL A 615 40.20 7.02 24.87
C VAL A 615 40.78 5.64 25.25
N ARG A 616 40.04 4.61 25.69
CA ARG A 616 40.49 3.20 25.72
C ARG A 616 39.33 2.22 25.46
N GLU A 617 39.63 1.25 24.59
CA GLU A 617 39.00 -0.06 24.31
C GLU A 617 37.67 -0.45 25.00
N LEU A 618 36.73 -0.88 24.14
CA LEU A 618 35.63 -1.84 24.32
C LEU A 618 34.48 -1.54 25.28
N TYR A 619 33.33 -1.16 24.67
CA TYR A 619 32.05 -1.83 24.90
C TYR A 619 31.31 -2.02 23.56
N GLU A 620 31.17 -3.27 23.12
CA GLU A 620 30.17 -3.67 22.12
C GLU A 620 28.91 -4.16 22.84
N SER A 621 27.79 -3.41 22.73
CA SER A 621 26.39 -3.85 22.60
C SER A 621 25.36 -2.85 23.17
N GLY A 622 24.63 -2.23 22.23
CA GLY A 622 23.32 -1.55 22.37
C GLY A 622 23.40 -0.06 22.71
N ILE A 623 23.06 0.89 21.83
CA ILE A 623 21.93 0.98 20.89
C ILE A 623 22.45 1.50 19.53
N ILE A 624 22.20 0.75 18.45
CA ILE A 624 22.43 1.20 17.08
C ILE A 624 21.38 2.27 16.78
N ASN A 625 21.80 3.51 16.56
CA ASN A 625 20.92 4.52 15.99
C ASN A 625 20.78 4.23 14.49
N THR A 626 19.63 3.70 14.07
CA THR A 626 19.27 3.47 12.67
C THR A 626 18.80 4.74 11.96
N ASN A 627 19.07 5.94 12.48
CA ASN A 627 18.74 7.18 11.78
C ASN A 627 19.55 7.24 10.46
N LEU A 628 18.84 6.93 9.37
CA LEU A 628 19.20 6.97 7.95
C LEU A 628 19.75 8.33 7.47
N GLU A 629 19.95 9.32 8.35
CA GLU A 629 20.47 10.64 8.01
C GLU A 629 21.90 10.62 7.48
N PHE A 630 22.73 9.62 7.81
CA PHE A 630 24.05 9.51 7.18
C PHE A 630 23.95 9.20 5.68
N GLU A 631 22.92 8.45 5.27
CA GLU A 631 22.67 8.10 3.88
C GLU A 631 22.22 9.32 3.04
N SER A 632 21.72 10.38 3.69
CA SER A 632 21.23 11.60 3.05
C SER A 632 22.15 12.82 3.24
N LYS A 633 23.33 12.67 3.83
CA LYS A 633 24.27 13.77 4.08
C LYS A 633 24.95 14.27 2.81
N ASP A 634 24.85 15.57 2.57
CA ASP A 634 25.56 16.26 1.50
C ASP A 634 26.99 16.65 1.92
N PHE A 635 27.97 15.84 1.52
CA PHE A 635 29.39 16.10 1.77
C PHE A 635 29.94 17.31 1.00
N SER A 636 29.23 17.82 -0.02
CA SER A 636 29.70 18.96 -0.83
C SER A 636 29.85 20.24 0.00
N LEU A 637 28.96 20.45 0.97
CA LEU A 637 28.99 21.60 1.88
C LEU A 637 30.26 21.61 2.75
N PHE A 638 30.71 20.44 3.20
CA PHE A 638 31.94 20.29 3.97
C PHE A 638 33.17 20.59 3.10
N PHE A 639 33.26 20.00 1.91
CA PHE A 639 34.37 20.26 0.99
C PHE A 639 34.46 21.73 0.58
N LYS A 640 33.31 22.37 0.27
CA LYS A 640 33.24 23.79 -0.07
C LYS A 640 33.66 24.69 1.09
N ARG A 641 33.19 24.42 2.30
CA ARG A 641 33.49 25.23 3.49
C ARG A 641 34.98 25.27 3.81
N TYR A 642 35.66 24.14 3.65
CA TYR A 642 37.09 24.02 3.96
C TYR A 642 38.00 24.23 2.75
N ASN A 643 37.41 24.63 1.61
CA ASN A 643 38.13 24.87 0.35
C ASN A 643 38.99 23.67 -0.10
N ILE A 644 38.45 22.47 0.08
CA ILE A 644 39.12 21.22 -0.28
C ILE A 644 38.90 21.00 -1.78
N ASN A 645 39.88 21.42 -2.57
CA ASN A 645 39.82 21.32 -4.03
C ASN A 645 40.29 19.96 -4.56
N ASN A 646 40.84 19.10 -3.68
CA ASN A 646 41.44 17.81 -4.04
C ASN A 646 40.54 16.59 -3.72
N ILE A 647 39.24 16.71 -3.97
CA ILE A 647 38.26 15.66 -3.66
C ILE A 647 38.60 14.36 -4.40
N GLU A 648 39.13 14.45 -5.62
CA GLU A 648 39.55 13.29 -6.41
C GLU A 648 40.71 12.49 -5.76
N ASN A 649 41.73 13.16 -5.21
CA ASN A 649 42.83 12.46 -4.54
C ASN A 649 42.35 11.79 -3.26
N ILE A 650 41.52 12.49 -2.47
CA ILE A 650 40.92 11.91 -1.26
C ILE A 650 40.14 10.65 -1.62
N PHE A 651 39.34 10.72 -2.69
CA PHE A 651 38.59 9.57 -3.18
C PHE A 651 39.49 8.42 -3.64
N ASN A 652 40.59 8.68 -4.36
CA ASN A 652 41.57 7.65 -4.72
C ASN A 652 42.18 6.97 -3.50
N ILE A 653 42.57 7.74 -2.49
CA ILE A 653 43.10 7.19 -1.24
C ILE A 653 42.02 6.38 -0.50
N CYS A 654 40.75 6.78 -0.59
CA CYS A 654 39.66 5.98 -0.02
C CYS A 654 39.55 4.61 -0.69
N LEU A 655 39.60 4.56 -2.02
CA LEU A 655 39.56 3.32 -2.79
C LEU A 655 40.73 2.38 -2.47
N GLU A 656 41.91 2.91 -2.17
CA GLU A 656 43.08 2.12 -1.78
C GLU A 656 42.98 1.56 -0.35
N LYS A 657 42.21 2.20 0.53
CA LYS A 657 42.19 1.90 1.98
C LYS A 657 40.96 1.14 2.47
N ILE A 658 39.98 0.88 1.62
CA ILE A 658 38.73 0.20 2.01
C ILE A 658 38.93 -1.32 2.06
N ASP A 659 38.56 -1.94 3.17
CA ASP A 659 38.46 -3.39 3.29
C ASP A 659 37.00 -3.83 3.11
N ILE A 660 36.67 -4.28 1.90
CA ILE A 660 35.29 -4.66 1.54
C ILE A 660 34.82 -5.93 2.27
N SER A 661 35.73 -6.80 2.70
CA SER A 661 35.35 -8.00 3.47
C SER A 661 34.81 -7.64 4.86
N LYS A 662 35.29 -6.53 5.42
CA LYS A 662 34.87 -5.97 6.71
C LYS A 662 33.70 -5.02 6.59
N SER A 663 33.46 -4.46 5.41
CA SER A 663 32.37 -3.52 5.21
C SER A 663 30.98 -4.18 5.27
N ILE A 664 30.84 -5.50 5.28
CA ILE A 664 29.52 -6.17 5.42
C ILE A 664 28.96 -6.14 6.86
N TYR A 665 29.80 -5.80 7.85
CA TYR A 665 29.44 -5.80 9.26
C TYR A 665 29.03 -4.39 9.70
N LEU A 666 27.75 -4.22 10.05
CA LEU A 666 27.16 -2.92 10.42
C LEU A 666 27.90 -2.19 11.55
N LEU A 667 28.52 -2.93 12.48
CA LEU A 667 29.24 -2.36 13.63
C LEU A 667 30.70 -1.97 13.32
N GLN A 668 31.21 -2.28 12.13
CA GLN A 668 32.60 -2.02 11.78
C GLN A 668 32.78 -0.67 11.07
N TYR A 669 33.93 -0.04 11.29
CA TYR A 669 34.29 1.24 10.66
C TYR A 669 34.26 1.18 9.12
N ASP A 670 34.59 0.02 8.54
CA ASP A 670 34.63 -0.14 7.08
C ASP A 670 33.26 -0.11 6.41
N TYR A 671 32.16 -0.42 7.13
CA TYR A 671 30.79 -0.26 6.58
C TYR A 671 30.49 1.23 6.32
N TYR A 672 30.70 2.08 7.32
CA TYR A 672 30.51 3.53 7.17
C TYR A 672 31.48 4.14 6.18
N PHE A 673 32.71 3.63 6.13
CA PHE A 673 33.71 4.07 5.16
C PHE A 673 33.28 3.74 3.72
N PHE A 674 32.74 2.55 3.48
CA PHE A 674 32.17 2.15 2.19
C PHE A 674 31.01 3.06 1.76
N LEU A 675 30.08 3.38 2.67
CA LEU A 675 28.99 4.33 2.38
C LEU A 675 29.50 5.73 2.06
N SER A 676 30.52 6.19 2.79
CA SER A 676 31.21 7.46 2.52
C SER A 676 31.85 7.51 1.14
N ILE A 677 32.47 6.41 0.69
CA ILE A 677 33.03 6.30 -0.67
C ILE A 677 31.92 6.49 -1.71
N ILE A 678 30.78 5.82 -1.56
CA ILE A 678 29.65 5.95 -2.49
C ILE A 678 29.08 7.38 -2.49
N ASN A 679 28.97 8.01 -1.32
CA ASN A 679 28.52 9.41 -1.21
C ASN A 679 29.47 10.39 -1.91
N ILE A 680 30.79 10.24 -1.72
CA ILE A 680 31.79 11.09 -2.38
C ILE A 680 31.74 10.88 -3.90
N TYR A 681 31.66 9.63 -4.36
CA TYR A 681 31.54 9.31 -5.79
C TYR A 681 30.41 10.10 -6.47
N ASN A 682 29.25 10.20 -5.82
CA ASN A 682 28.08 10.91 -6.35
C ASN A 682 28.27 12.43 -6.53
N ILE A 683 29.27 13.04 -5.87
CA ILE A 683 29.55 14.49 -5.94
C ILE A 683 30.89 14.81 -6.64
N LEU A 684 31.58 13.81 -7.21
CA LEU A 684 32.84 14.03 -7.93
C LEU A 684 32.62 14.77 -9.26
N PRO A 685 33.46 15.76 -9.60
CA PRO A 685 33.41 16.45 -10.88
C PRO A 685 33.72 15.53 -12.08
N ASN A 686 34.70 14.62 -11.98
CA ASN A 686 35.03 13.60 -13.00
C ASN A 686 34.61 12.18 -12.60
N LYS A 687 33.35 11.99 -12.20
CA LYS A 687 32.85 10.67 -11.75
C LYS A 687 33.02 9.54 -12.80
N GLU A 688 32.99 9.86 -14.09
CA GLU A 688 33.08 8.89 -15.19
C GLU A 688 34.39 8.08 -15.14
N LYS A 689 35.51 8.74 -14.80
CA LYS A 689 36.84 8.10 -14.65
C LYS A 689 36.84 6.96 -13.62
N TYR A 690 36.00 7.04 -12.60
CA TYR A 690 35.97 6.11 -11.48
C TYR A 690 34.80 5.13 -11.51
N THR A 691 33.93 5.24 -12.51
CA THR A 691 32.70 4.46 -12.60
C THR A 691 32.97 2.95 -12.53
N ASN A 692 33.91 2.44 -13.32
CA ASN A 692 34.23 0.99 -13.32
C ASN A 692 34.78 0.50 -11.97
N LYS A 693 35.63 1.28 -11.31
CA LYS A 693 36.15 0.92 -9.98
C LYS A 693 35.04 0.84 -8.94
N ILE A 694 34.06 1.75 -8.99
CA ILE A 694 32.91 1.70 -8.07
C ILE A 694 31.98 0.52 -8.40
N LYS A 695 31.79 0.20 -9.68
CA LYS A 695 31.06 -1.01 -10.08
C LYS A 695 31.71 -2.26 -9.46
N GLU A 696 33.01 -2.44 -9.66
CA GLU A 696 33.79 -3.54 -9.09
C GLU A 696 33.69 -3.59 -7.55
N LEU A 697 33.77 -2.43 -6.88
CA LEU A 697 33.68 -2.33 -5.43
C LEU A 697 32.32 -2.80 -4.89
N ILE A 698 31.22 -2.40 -5.54
CA ILE A 698 29.86 -2.80 -5.15
C ILE A 698 29.61 -4.28 -5.45
N ILE A 699 30.09 -4.79 -6.58
CA ILE A 699 30.03 -6.21 -6.93
C ILE A 699 30.78 -7.04 -5.88
N LEU A 700 31.99 -6.62 -5.49
CA LEU A 700 32.77 -7.29 -4.44
C LEU A 700 32.07 -7.24 -3.08
N TYR A 701 31.40 -6.14 -2.74
CA TYR A 701 30.60 -6.03 -1.52
C TYR A 701 29.49 -7.08 -1.48
N PHE A 702 28.70 -7.22 -2.55
CA PHE A 702 27.64 -8.25 -2.61
C PHE A 702 28.17 -9.68 -2.63
N LYS A 703 29.35 -9.91 -3.22
CA LYS A 703 30.00 -11.21 -3.12
C LYS A 703 30.34 -11.56 -1.67
N ASN A 704 30.88 -10.60 -0.91
CA ASN A 704 31.20 -10.79 0.50
C ASN A 704 29.95 -10.97 1.38
N THR A 705 28.83 -10.29 1.07
CA THR A 705 27.57 -10.46 1.83
C THR A 705 26.97 -11.85 1.62
N VAL A 706 27.13 -12.44 0.44
CA VAL A 706 26.74 -13.82 0.15
C VAL A 706 27.67 -14.82 0.84
N ASP A 707 28.98 -14.67 0.66
CA ASP A 707 29.98 -15.61 1.19
C ASP A 707 29.92 -15.69 2.73
N ASN A 708 29.41 -14.64 3.37
CA ASN A 708 29.23 -14.54 4.81
C ASN A 708 27.76 -14.40 5.24
N ALA A 709 26.81 -14.94 4.46
CA ALA A 709 25.40 -14.92 4.84
C ALA A 709 25.18 -15.52 6.25
N GLY A 710 24.28 -14.92 7.02
CA GLY A 710 24.12 -15.07 8.45
C GLY A 710 24.90 -14.05 9.30
N LYS A 711 25.63 -13.11 8.71
CA LYS A 711 26.44 -12.11 9.44
C LYS A 711 26.22 -10.68 8.97
N VAL A 712 25.42 -10.48 7.91
CA VAL A 712 25.15 -9.18 7.34
C VAL A 712 24.08 -8.49 8.18
N GLY A 713 24.39 -7.30 8.67
CA GLY A 713 23.46 -6.55 9.53
C GLY A 713 22.42 -5.74 8.74
N HIS A 714 22.79 -5.20 7.58
CA HIS A 714 21.96 -4.30 6.77
C HIS A 714 22.57 -4.03 5.39
N ILE A 715 21.74 -3.73 4.38
CA ILE A 715 22.18 -3.20 3.08
C ILE A 715 21.58 -1.80 2.91
N SER A 716 22.46 -0.80 2.82
CA SER A 716 22.07 0.62 2.73
C SER A 716 21.32 0.97 1.44
N GLN A 717 20.32 1.86 1.56
CA GLN A 717 19.57 2.35 0.39
C GLN A 717 20.44 3.18 -0.57
N LEU A 718 21.51 3.81 -0.06
CA LEU A 718 22.50 4.52 -0.87
C LEU A 718 23.22 3.57 -1.83
N VAL A 719 23.54 2.35 -1.37
CA VAL A 719 24.16 1.30 -2.20
C VAL A 719 23.17 0.86 -3.28
N ILE A 720 21.91 0.57 -2.89
CA ILE A 720 20.86 0.14 -3.82
C ILE A 720 20.62 1.15 -4.94
N LYS A 721 20.44 2.44 -4.60
CA LYS A 721 20.28 3.51 -5.60
C LYS A 721 21.49 3.65 -6.52
N THR A 722 22.67 3.29 -6.04
CA THR A 722 23.90 3.36 -6.84
C THR A 722 23.98 2.18 -7.81
N ILE A 723 23.53 0.98 -7.43
CA ILE A 723 23.41 -0.19 -8.34
C ILE A 723 22.55 0.15 -9.55
N GLU A 724 21.38 0.76 -9.31
CA GLU A 724 20.44 1.18 -10.35
C GLU A 724 21.07 2.23 -11.28
N LYS A 725 21.67 3.28 -10.72
CA LYS A 725 22.34 4.34 -11.50
C LYS A 725 23.52 3.83 -12.34
N LEU A 726 24.23 2.82 -11.85
CA LEU A 726 25.41 2.27 -12.53
C LEU A 726 25.08 1.13 -13.48
N ASN A 727 23.81 0.70 -13.54
CA ASN A 727 23.35 -0.42 -14.36
C ASN A 727 24.17 -1.70 -14.12
N ILE A 728 24.41 -2.05 -12.85
CA ILE A 728 25.10 -3.28 -12.43
C ILE A 728 24.17 -4.30 -11.77
N LEU A 729 22.86 -4.07 -11.86
CA LEU A 729 21.85 -4.96 -11.27
C LEU A 729 21.99 -6.40 -11.76
N GLU A 730 22.24 -6.60 -13.05
CA GLU A 730 22.44 -7.94 -13.63
C GLU A 730 23.61 -8.69 -12.98
N ASP A 731 24.75 -8.02 -12.77
CA ASP A 731 25.94 -8.60 -12.15
C ASP A 731 25.66 -9.03 -10.70
N ILE A 732 24.97 -8.18 -9.94
CA ILE A 732 24.58 -8.48 -8.56
C ILE A 732 23.64 -9.68 -8.49
N LEU A 733 22.65 -9.75 -9.38
CA LEU A 733 21.72 -10.88 -9.42
C LEU A 733 22.40 -12.19 -9.83
N LYS A 734 23.38 -12.16 -10.73
CA LYS A 734 24.19 -13.35 -11.07
C LYS A 734 24.89 -13.91 -9.84
N ILE A 735 25.53 -13.05 -9.04
CA ILE A 735 26.15 -13.45 -7.77
C ILE A 735 25.14 -14.14 -6.87
N LEU A 736 23.96 -13.54 -6.66
CA LEU A 736 22.90 -14.11 -5.82
C LEU A 736 22.36 -15.44 -6.38
N SER A 737 22.34 -15.61 -7.70
CA SER A 737 21.84 -16.83 -8.38
C SER A 737 22.77 -18.04 -8.25
N GLU A 738 24.07 -17.81 -8.16
CA GLU A 738 25.11 -18.85 -8.03
C GLU A 738 25.38 -19.23 -6.56
N SER A 739 24.80 -18.47 -5.64
CA SER A 739 24.95 -18.65 -4.20
C SER A 739 24.25 -19.92 -3.71
N ARG A 740 24.73 -20.54 -2.62
CA ARG A 740 23.98 -21.61 -1.91
C ARG A 740 23.04 -21.05 -0.83
N GLN A 741 23.28 -19.81 -0.42
CA GLN A 741 22.53 -19.12 0.62
C GLN A 741 22.58 -17.61 0.41
N ILE A 742 21.52 -16.92 0.80
CA ILE A 742 21.42 -15.46 0.78
C ILE A 742 20.76 -14.96 2.06
N GLU A 743 21.09 -13.74 2.48
CA GLU A 743 20.38 -13.05 3.57
C GLU A 743 18.95 -12.64 3.21
N TYR A 744 18.11 -12.48 4.24
CA TYR A 744 16.73 -11.98 4.15
C TYR A 744 16.67 -10.59 3.48
N GLU A 745 17.66 -9.74 3.72
CA GLU A 745 17.83 -8.43 3.13
C GLU A 745 17.96 -8.51 1.59
N HIS A 746 18.73 -9.50 1.08
CA HIS A 746 18.82 -9.74 -0.36
C HIS A 746 17.46 -10.20 -0.93
N PHE A 747 16.77 -11.10 -0.23
CA PHE A 747 15.45 -11.59 -0.65
C PHE A 747 14.41 -10.46 -0.77
N ASN A 748 14.38 -9.53 0.19
CA ASN A 748 13.51 -8.37 0.14
C ASN A 748 13.87 -7.47 -1.05
N GLN A 749 15.16 -7.21 -1.26
CA GLN A 749 15.62 -6.35 -2.34
C GLN A 749 15.32 -6.94 -3.74
N ILE A 750 15.47 -8.26 -3.92
CA ILE A 750 15.05 -8.96 -5.14
C ILE A 750 13.56 -8.72 -5.42
N SER A 751 12.72 -8.69 -4.39
CA SER A 751 11.28 -8.44 -4.53
C SER A 751 10.99 -7.01 -4.97
N ILE A 752 11.71 -6.02 -4.43
CA ILE A 752 11.62 -4.62 -4.86
C ILE A 752 12.06 -4.46 -6.32
N TRP A 753 13.18 -5.06 -6.70
CA TRP A 753 13.68 -4.99 -8.08
C TRP A 753 12.74 -5.67 -9.07
N GLN A 754 12.20 -6.85 -8.74
CA GLN A 754 11.18 -7.51 -9.54
C GLN A 754 10.00 -6.56 -9.80
N ASP A 755 9.42 -5.99 -8.75
CA ASP A 755 8.28 -5.08 -8.86
C ASP A 755 8.56 -3.83 -9.70
N ALA A 756 9.76 -3.26 -9.58
CA ALA A 756 10.17 -2.10 -10.36
C ALA A 756 10.29 -2.43 -11.86
N ILE A 757 10.87 -3.58 -12.21
CA ILE A 757 11.05 -4.04 -13.59
C ILE A 757 9.69 -4.34 -14.25
N ILE A 758 8.76 -4.94 -13.50
CA ILE A 758 7.41 -5.25 -13.97
C ILE A 758 6.63 -3.98 -14.32
N LYS A 759 6.77 -2.92 -13.50
CA LYS A 759 5.96 -1.70 -13.59
C LYS A 759 6.50 -0.63 -14.54
N ASN A 760 7.82 -0.48 -14.66
CA ASN A 760 8.43 0.68 -15.31
C ASN A 760 9.23 0.34 -16.58
N GLU A 761 10.15 -0.63 -16.50
CA GLU A 761 11.09 -0.96 -17.59
C GLU A 761 11.26 -2.48 -17.71
N TYR A 762 10.40 -3.12 -18.51
CA TYR A 762 10.45 -4.57 -18.70
C TYR A 762 11.81 -5.02 -19.26
N ASN A 763 12.53 -5.84 -18.49
CA ASN A 763 13.82 -6.41 -18.87
C ASN A 763 13.81 -7.93 -18.67
N GLU A 764 13.65 -8.67 -19.77
CA GLU A 764 13.51 -10.13 -19.76
C GLU A 764 14.76 -10.82 -19.21
N THR A 765 15.97 -10.35 -19.56
CA THR A 765 17.24 -10.94 -19.09
C THR A 765 17.35 -10.88 -17.57
N ILE A 766 17.05 -9.72 -16.98
CA ILE A 766 17.11 -9.54 -15.53
C ILE A 766 16.02 -10.37 -14.84
N LEU A 767 14.80 -10.41 -15.41
CA LEU A 767 13.71 -11.25 -14.92
C LEU A 767 14.00 -12.74 -15.02
N ASN A 768 14.78 -13.19 -16.01
CA ASN A 768 15.26 -14.58 -16.12
C ASN A 768 16.16 -14.94 -14.93
N ILE A 769 17.11 -14.07 -14.58
CA ILE A 769 18.01 -14.30 -13.44
C ILE A 769 17.22 -14.28 -12.12
N ILE A 770 16.28 -13.34 -11.95
CA ILE A 770 15.40 -13.30 -10.78
C ILE A 770 14.58 -14.59 -10.66
N PHE A 771 14.03 -15.08 -11.77
CA PHE A 771 13.33 -16.37 -11.80
C PHE A 771 14.23 -17.51 -11.35
N ASP A 772 15.48 -17.59 -11.83
CA ASP A 772 16.42 -18.64 -11.45
C ASP A 772 16.74 -18.61 -9.95
N ILE A 773 17.01 -17.42 -9.39
CA ILE A 773 17.22 -17.24 -7.94
C ILE A 773 15.99 -17.77 -7.17
N ARG A 774 14.79 -17.28 -7.51
CA ARG A 774 13.57 -17.64 -6.81
C ARG A 774 13.20 -19.12 -6.96
N ASN A 775 13.43 -19.70 -8.13
CA ASN A 775 13.19 -21.13 -8.39
C ASN A 775 14.19 -21.99 -7.60
N ASN A 776 15.45 -21.54 -7.48
CA ASN A 776 16.43 -22.18 -6.62
C ASN A 776 16.05 -22.06 -5.12
N ILE A 777 15.47 -20.95 -4.68
CA ILE A 777 14.88 -20.84 -3.32
C ILE A 777 13.70 -21.81 -3.15
N LYS A 778 12.78 -21.85 -4.12
CA LYS A 778 11.63 -22.77 -4.13
C LYS A 778 12.07 -24.24 -4.03
N LYS A 779 13.16 -24.60 -4.70
CA LYS A 779 13.75 -25.96 -4.71
C LYS A 779 14.69 -26.22 -3.54
N ASP A 780 14.75 -25.34 -2.54
CA ASP A 780 15.66 -25.39 -1.39
C ASP A 780 17.17 -25.49 -1.78
N LYS A 781 17.53 -25.06 -3.00
CA LYS A 781 18.92 -24.96 -3.48
C LYS A 781 19.62 -23.70 -2.99
N ILE A 782 18.86 -22.62 -2.80
CA ILE A 782 19.29 -21.39 -2.13
C ILE A 782 18.54 -21.29 -0.80
N LYS A 783 19.27 -21.27 0.31
CA LYS A 783 18.68 -21.03 1.63
C LYS A 783 18.61 -19.54 1.94
N VAL A 784 17.46 -19.04 2.39
CA VAL A 784 17.34 -17.67 2.88
C VAL A 784 17.57 -17.66 4.39
N ILE A 785 18.61 -16.95 4.83
CA ILE A 785 19.03 -16.89 6.23
C ILE A 785 18.56 -15.56 6.80
N LYS A 786 18.05 -15.58 8.03
CA LYS A 786 17.72 -14.37 8.77
C LYS A 786 18.62 -14.25 9.98
N TYR A 787 19.40 -13.18 10.05
CA TYR A 787 20.12 -12.84 11.26
C TYR A 787 19.12 -12.56 12.40
N THR A 788 19.14 -13.39 13.42
CA THR A 788 18.28 -13.28 14.60
C THR A 788 19.16 -13.35 15.83
N ASN A 789 19.43 -12.19 16.45
CA ASN A 789 20.12 -12.12 17.73
C ASN A 789 19.15 -12.58 18.84
N THR A 790 18.91 -13.90 18.92
CA THR A 790 17.79 -14.48 19.67
C THR A 790 18.14 -14.97 21.07
N ASP A 791 19.39 -14.88 21.49
CA ASP A 791 19.78 -15.32 22.83
C ASP A 791 20.20 -14.12 23.69
N THR A 792 19.21 -13.35 24.12
CA THR A 792 19.38 -12.24 25.08
C THR A 792 20.13 -12.69 26.33
N ASP A 793 19.98 -13.94 26.75
CA ASP A 793 20.65 -14.50 27.93
C ASP A 793 22.13 -14.82 27.65
N ARG A 794 22.50 -15.30 26.46
CA ARG A 794 23.92 -15.43 26.07
C ARG A 794 24.60 -14.09 25.84
N VAL A 795 23.94 -13.11 25.22
CA VAL A 795 24.50 -11.75 25.08
C VAL A 795 24.73 -11.14 26.48
N ASN A 796 23.79 -11.34 27.41
CA ASN A 796 23.95 -10.94 28.80
C ASN A 796 25.06 -11.73 29.52
N ASN A 797 25.21 -13.03 29.27
CA ASN A 797 26.28 -13.84 29.87
C ASN A 797 27.67 -13.51 29.29
N PHE A 798 27.79 -13.29 27.98
CA PHE A 798 29.02 -12.79 27.35
C PHE A 798 29.38 -11.41 27.90
N LYS A 799 28.40 -10.52 28.01
CA LYS A 799 28.55 -9.21 28.66
C LYS A 799 28.98 -9.34 30.12
N ASN A 800 28.41 -10.28 30.88
CA ASN A 800 28.78 -10.54 32.27
C ASN A 800 30.18 -11.15 32.42
N GLU A 801 30.60 -12.05 31.51
CA GLU A 801 31.96 -12.61 31.50
C GLU A 801 33.00 -11.56 31.08
N LEU A 802 32.70 -10.73 30.09
CA LEU A 802 33.52 -9.56 29.74
C LEU A 802 33.59 -8.55 30.89
N LEU A 803 32.50 -8.35 31.64
CA LEU A 803 32.48 -7.51 32.84
C LEU A 803 33.39 -8.08 33.94
N LYS A 804 33.33 -9.40 34.21
CA LYS A 804 34.23 -10.06 35.17
C LYS A 804 35.70 -9.96 34.77
N LEU A 805 35.99 -10.05 33.48
CA LEU A 805 37.36 -9.92 32.95
C LEU A 805 37.85 -8.47 32.99
N ARG A 806 37.01 -7.51 32.61
CA ARG A 806 37.28 -6.07 32.75
C ARG A 806 37.56 -5.71 34.21
N ASP A 807 36.81 -6.27 35.14
CA ASP A 807 37.02 -6.03 36.57
C ASP A 807 38.34 -6.66 37.06
N LYS A 808 38.80 -7.78 36.48
CA LYS A 808 40.17 -8.32 36.70
C LYS A 808 41.26 -7.39 36.13
N ILE A 809 41.07 -6.85 34.92
CA ILE A 809 42.06 -5.99 34.22
C ILE A 809 42.18 -4.61 34.88
N ASN A 810 41.09 -4.04 35.39
CA ASN A 810 41.08 -2.76 36.10
C ASN A 810 41.86 -2.76 37.42
N ILE A 811 42.25 -3.92 37.95
CA ILE A 811 43.02 -4.05 39.20
C ILE A 811 44.54 -3.92 38.94
N THR A 812 45.01 -4.15 37.72
CA THR A 812 46.43 -4.08 37.36
C THR A 812 46.77 -2.78 36.64
N SER A 813 47.52 -1.91 37.31
CA SER A 813 47.86 -0.55 36.86
C SER A 813 48.88 -0.47 35.71
N ASN A 814 49.44 -1.60 35.26
CA ASN A 814 50.35 -1.68 34.11
C ASN A 814 49.95 -2.88 33.24
N ILE A 815 49.45 -2.59 32.03
CA ILE A 815 49.13 -3.61 31.03
C ILE A 815 50.28 -3.62 30.02
N ASP A 816 51.03 -4.72 29.99
CA ASP A 816 52.04 -5.07 28.97
C ASP A 816 51.33 -5.68 27.75
N ASP A 817 51.92 -5.58 26.55
CA ASP A 817 51.47 -6.21 25.30
C ASP A 817 51.12 -7.71 25.49
N LYS A 818 51.80 -8.43 26.38
CA LYS A 818 51.50 -9.83 26.72
C LYS A 818 50.09 -10.03 27.31
N TYR A 819 49.58 -9.06 28.06
CA TYR A 819 48.22 -9.08 28.61
C TYR A 819 47.16 -8.69 27.58
N ILE A 820 47.51 -7.86 26.59
CA ILE A 820 46.66 -7.54 25.45
C ILE A 820 46.50 -8.79 24.56
N ASP A 821 47.58 -9.56 24.36
CA ASP A 821 47.54 -10.82 23.63
C ASP A 821 46.76 -11.91 24.39
N GLU A 822 46.91 -12.04 25.71
CA GLU A 822 46.06 -12.92 26.52
C GLU A 822 44.58 -12.49 26.50
N PHE A 823 44.31 -11.18 26.50
CA PHE A 823 42.95 -10.62 26.39
C PHE A 823 42.34 -10.87 25.01
N LEU A 824 43.09 -10.64 23.93
CA LEU A 824 42.67 -10.95 22.57
C LEU A 824 42.42 -12.45 22.41
N ASN A 825 43.29 -13.31 22.94
CA ASN A 825 43.10 -14.76 22.93
C ASN A 825 41.87 -15.17 23.74
N TYR A 826 41.61 -14.57 24.91
CA TYR A 826 40.42 -14.85 25.70
C TYR A 826 39.12 -14.32 25.06
N ILE A 827 39.16 -13.18 24.37
CA ILE A 827 38.03 -12.68 23.56
C ILE A 827 37.81 -13.56 22.34
N LEU A 828 38.87 -14.06 21.70
CA LEU A 828 38.77 -15.04 20.62
C LEU A 828 38.18 -16.36 21.12
N GLU A 829 38.61 -16.86 22.29
CA GLU A 829 38.04 -18.03 22.96
C GLU A 829 36.58 -17.82 23.38
N LEU A 830 36.21 -16.63 23.89
CA LEU A 830 34.82 -16.30 24.20
C LEU A 830 33.98 -16.19 22.92
N ASN A 831 34.49 -15.56 21.86
CA ASN A 831 33.81 -15.49 20.57
C ASN A 831 33.61 -16.88 19.96
N GLU A 832 34.58 -17.79 20.11
CA GLU A 832 34.45 -19.21 19.77
C GLU A 832 33.39 -19.91 20.65
N LYS A 833 33.43 -19.69 21.98
CA LYS A 833 32.53 -20.32 22.96
C LYS A 833 31.08 -19.86 22.85
N PHE A 834 30.85 -18.65 22.33
CA PHE A 834 29.54 -18.05 22.13
C PHE A 834 29.17 -17.89 20.64
N LYS A 835 29.87 -18.59 19.73
CA LYS A 835 29.49 -18.68 18.31
C LYS A 835 27.99 -19.00 18.21
N ILE A 836 27.27 -18.10 17.54
CA ILE A 836 25.84 -18.22 17.29
C ILE A 836 25.67 -19.23 16.16
N ASP A 837 25.46 -20.50 16.51
CA ASP A 837 24.99 -21.51 15.56
C ASP A 837 23.46 -21.48 15.37
N ASN A 838 22.78 -20.48 15.92
CA ASN A 838 21.32 -20.38 15.89
C ASN A 838 20.83 -19.44 14.79
N TYR A 839 20.97 -19.88 13.55
CA TYR A 839 20.16 -19.36 12.46
C TYR A 839 18.73 -19.91 12.60
N THR A 840 17.75 -19.05 12.88
CA THR A 840 16.35 -19.46 12.71
C THR A 840 15.96 -19.30 11.25
N TYR A 841 15.75 -20.43 10.57
CA TYR A 841 15.04 -20.45 9.29
C TYR A 841 13.58 -20.08 9.58
N SER A 842 13.18 -18.83 9.32
CA SER A 842 11.75 -18.51 9.29
C SER A 842 11.17 -19.01 7.96
N ASP A 843 11.10 -20.33 7.81
CA ASP A 843 10.88 -20.99 6.53
C ASP A 843 9.45 -20.78 6.00
N ALA A 844 8.45 -20.68 6.88
CA ALA A 844 7.05 -20.59 6.47
C ALA A 844 6.74 -19.31 5.68
N ASN A 845 7.00 -18.13 6.25
CA ASN A 845 6.68 -16.85 5.62
C ASN A 845 7.54 -16.56 4.38
N ILE A 846 8.82 -16.95 4.37
CA ILE A 846 9.70 -16.70 3.21
C ILE A 846 9.32 -17.60 2.04
N LYS A 847 9.03 -18.88 2.28
CA LYS A 847 8.57 -19.79 1.22
C LYS A 847 7.20 -19.37 0.69
N GLU A 848 6.30 -18.90 1.55
CA GLU A 848 5.02 -18.30 1.16
C GLU A 848 5.23 -17.07 0.27
N ASN A 849 6.00 -16.07 0.73
CA ASN A 849 6.34 -14.88 -0.05
C ASN A 849 6.95 -15.25 -1.41
N ASN A 850 7.92 -16.19 -1.43
CA ASN A 850 8.62 -16.56 -2.66
C ASN A 850 7.69 -17.21 -3.70
N ILE A 851 6.75 -18.07 -3.27
CA ILE A 851 5.79 -18.69 -4.20
C ILE A 851 4.84 -17.66 -4.80
N ILE A 852 4.38 -16.68 -4.00
CA ILE A 852 3.54 -15.58 -4.51
C ILE A 852 4.29 -14.75 -5.55
N GLU A 853 5.54 -14.40 -5.28
CA GLU A 853 6.36 -13.65 -6.24
C GLU A 853 6.70 -14.48 -7.48
N LEU A 854 6.80 -15.80 -7.37
CA LEU A 854 7.00 -16.70 -8.51
C LEU A 854 5.80 -16.81 -9.43
N LEU A 855 4.58 -16.42 -9.00
CA LEU A 855 3.38 -16.50 -9.84
C LEU A 855 3.50 -15.71 -11.15
N ILE A 856 4.36 -14.69 -11.20
CA ILE A 856 4.62 -13.97 -12.45
C ILE A 856 5.34 -14.81 -13.52
N PHE A 857 5.93 -15.94 -13.12
CA PHE A 857 6.69 -16.83 -13.98
C PHE A 857 5.97 -18.15 -14.28
N ILE A 858 4.64 -18.22 -14.07
CA ILE A 858 3.86 -19.45 -14.36
C ILE A 858 3.93 -19.85 -15.84
N ASN A 859 4.20 -18.90 -16.74
CA ASN A 859 4.42 -19.15 -18.16
C ASN A 859 5.75 -19.90 -18.42
N LYS A 860 6.71 -19.84 -17.49
CA LYS A 860 7.99 -20.56 -17.57
C LYS A 860 7.92 -21.91 -16.88
N ASP A 861 7.32 -21.97 -15.69
CA ASP A 861 7.20 -23.20 -14.90
C ASP A 861 5.81 -23.29 -14.26
N ILE A 862 4.95 -24.12 -14.86
CA ILE A 862 3.55 -24.25 -14.43
C ILE A 862 3.41 -24.92 -13.05
N SER A 863 4.43 -25.66 -12.58
CA SER A 863 4.42 -26.28 -11.25
C SER A 863 4.33 -25.25 -10.13
N ILE A 864 4.73 -24.00 -10.38
CA ILE A 864 4.58 -22.88 -9.43
C ILE A 864 3.12 -22.70 -9.04
N PHE A 865 2.20 -22.82 -10.00
CA PHE A 865 0.78 -22.67 -9.73
C PHE A 865 0.24 -23.83 -8.89
N GLU A 866 0.70 -25.06 -9.14
CA GLU A 866 0.34 -26.23 -8.34
C GLU A 866 0.77 -26.07 -6.87
N ASP A 867 2.02 -25.65 -6.64
CA ASP A 867 2.52 -25.41 -5.29
C ASP A 867 1.76 -24.28 -4.58
N PHE A 868 1.40 -23.24 -5.33
CA PHE A 868 0.60 -22.14 -4.82
C PHE A 868 -0.79 -22.61 -4.35
N CYS A 869 -1.45 -23.47 -5.12
CA CYS A 869 -2.76 -24.00 -4.77
C CYS A 869 -2.73 -24.98 -3.59
N LEU A 870 -1.62 -25.71 -3.39
CA LEU A 870 -1.47 -26.69 -2.31
C LEU A 870 -1.13 -26.05 -0.95
N LYS A 871 -0.64 -24.80 -0.94
CA LYS A 871 -0.28 -24.10 0.30
C LYS A 871 -1.48 -23.59 1.08
N LYS A 872 -1.34 -23.60 2.41
CA LYS A 872 -2.21 -22.85 3.32
C LYS A 872 -1.61 -21.46 3.51
N TRP A 873 -2.41 -20.43 3.27
CA TRP A 873 -1.97 -19.04 3.25
C TRP A 873 -2.46 -18.30 4.49
N ASN A 874 -1.56 -17.62 5.19
CA ASN A 874 -1.89 -16.85 6.40
C ASN A 874 -1.87 -15.34 6.11
N GLY A 875 -2.92 -14.84 5.46
CA GLY A 875 -3.18 -13.38 5.35
C GLY A 875 -3.57 -12.88 3.96
N TYR A 876 -4.44 -11.87 3.91
CA TYR A 876 -4.98 -11.31 2.66
C TYR A 876 -3.97 -10.57 1.77
N HIS A 877 -2.87 -10.07 2.30
CA HIS A 877 -1.87 -9.39 1.46
C HIS A 877 -1.31 -10.33 0.36
N TYR A 878 -1.22 -11.63 0.63
CA TYR A 878 -0.91 -12.66 -0.37
C TYR A 878 -1.97 -12.78 -1.45
N HIS A 879 -3.24 -12.62 -1.09
CA HIS A 879 -4.36 -12.69 -2.04
C HIS A 879 -4.23 -11.57 -3.07
N ARG A 880 -4.10 -10.33 -2.60
CA ARG A 880 -3.96 -9.16 -3.48
C ARG A 880 -2.74 -9.30 -4.39
N LYS A 881 -1.59 -9.67 -3.84
CA LYS A 881 -0.34 -9.80 -4.60
C LYS A 881 -0.41 -10.94 -5.63
N ALA A 882 -1.04 -12.06 -5.29
CA ALA A 882 -1.26 -13.17 -6.24
C ALA A 882 -2.12 -12.73 -7.44
N ILE A 883 -3.22 -12.02 -7.20
CA ILE A 883 -4.07 -11.48 -8.26
C ILE A 883 -3.28 -10.50 -9.13
N GLU A 884 -2.55 -9.56 -8.52
CA GLU A 884 -1.71 -8.59 -9.26
C GLU A 884 -0.68 -9.30 -10.15
N ASN A 885 0.05 -10.29 -9.62
CA ASN A 885 1.04 -11.04 -10.36
C ASN A 885 0.41 -11.86 -11.50
N LEU A 886 -0.73 -12.51 -11.26
CA LEU A 886 -1.43 -13.29 -12.28
C LEU A 886 -2.06 -12.40 -13.37
N LEU A 887 -2.70 -11.29 -13.00
CA LEU A 887 -3.21 -10.28 -13.95
C LEU A 887 -2.10 -9.81 -14.87
N TYR A 888 -0.92 -9.53 -14.31
CA TYR A 888 0.23 -9.14 -15.11
C TYR A 888 0.59 -10.20 -16.15
N VAL A 889 0.64 -11.48 -15.77
CA VAL A 889 0.93 -12.58 -16.70
C VAL A 889 -0.10 -12.65 -17.81
N PHE A 890 -1.39 -12.72 -17.47
CA PHE A 890 -2.44 -12.89 -18.49
C PHE A 890 -2.58 -11.69 -19.44
N ASN A 891 -2.24 -10.48 -18.98
CA ASN A 891 -2.33 -9.27 -19.79
C ASN A 891 -1.07 -9.01 -20.63
N ASN A 892 0.11 -9.39 -20.15
CA ASN A 892 1.39 -9.00 -20.78
C ASN A 892 2.19 -10.19 -21.32
N ILE A 893 1.91 -11.42 -20.90
CA ILE A 893 2.69 -12.61 -21.23
C ILE A 893 1.80 -13.65 -21.93
N ILE A 894 2.25 -14.11 -23.10
CA ILE A 894 1.53 -15.14 -23.85
C ILE A 894 1.75 -16.51 -23.19
N ILE A 895 0.72 -17.07 -22.55
CA ILE A 895 0.70 -18.47 -22.09
C ILE A 895 0.40 -19.37 -23.29
N ASP A 896 1.21 -20.38 -23.58
CA ASP A 896 0.95 -21.34 -24.67
C ASP A 896 -0.19 -22.32 -24.37
N ASN A 897 -0.68 -23.04 -25.40
CA ASN A 897 -1.84 -23.93 -25.25
C ASN A 897 -1.58 -25.10 -24.32
N GLU A 898 -0.36 -25.64 -24.29
CA GLU A 898 0.01 -26.76 -23.43
C GLU A 898 -0.07 -26.35 -21.96
N LYS A 899 0.56 -25.22 -21.60
CA LYS A 899 0.52 -24.68 -20.23
C LYS A 899 -0.88 -24.26 -19.82
N ALA A 900 -1.65 -23.64 -20.71
CA ALA A 900 -3.04 -23.30 -20.44
C ALA A 900 -3.91 -24.56 -20.19
N THR A 901 -3.65 -25.65 -20.93
CA THR A 901 -4.34 -26.93 -20.71
C THR A 901 -3.99 -27.52 -19.35
N VAL A 902 -2.72 -27.50 -18.96
CA VAL A 902 -2.28 -27.95 -17.62
C VAL A 902 -2.91 -27.09 -16.52
N LEU A 903 -2.85 -25.76 -16.67
CA LEU A 903 -3.40 -24.81 -15.71
C LEU A 903 -4.90 -25.05 -15.46
N THR A 904 -5.68 -25.12 -16.52
CA THR A 904 -7.14 -25.32 -16.44
C THR A 904 -7.51 -26.71 -15.92
N TYR A 905 -6.70 -27.72 -16.21
CA TYR A 905 -6.86 -29.06 -15.64
C TYR A 905 -6.55 -29.11 -14.14
N THR A 906 -5.51 -28.40 -13.68
CA THR A 906 -5.22 -28.26 -12.25
C THR A 906 -6.34 -27.53 -11.52
N ILE A 907 -6.82 -26.41 -12.11
CA ILE A 907 -8.00 -25.70 -11.62
C ILE A 907 -9.21 -26.64 -11.48
N SER A 908 -9.48 -27.46 -12.51
CA SER A 908 -10.66 -28.32 -12.50
C SER A 908 -10.64 -29.42 -11.43
N LYS A 909 -9.45 -29.85 -11.01
CA LYS A 909 -9.27 -30.78 -9.89
C LYS A 909 -9.42 -30.12 -8.52
N ILE A 910 -8.92 -28.89 -8.38
CA ILE A 910 -8.83 -28.23 -7.07
C ILE A 910 -10.14 -27.54 -6.72
N TYR A 911 -10.77 -26.87 -7.69
CA TYR A 911 -11.97 -26.05 -7.48
C TYR A 911 -13.12 -26.77 -6.74
N PRO A 912 -13.48 -28.03 -7.07
CA PRO A 912 -14.59 -28.72 -6.40
C PRO A 912 -14.39 -28.94 -4.90
N ASN A 913 -13.13 -28.92 -4.44
CA ASN A 913 -12.76 -29.14 -3.03
C ASN A 913 -12.57 -27.83 -2.25
N LEU A 914 -12.71 -26.67 -2.90
CA LEU A 914 -12.56 -25.40 -2.23
C LEU A 914 -13.80 -25.07 -1.40
N PRO A 915 -13.64 -24.46 -0.21
CA PRO A 915 -14.77 -23.99 0.57
C PRO A 915 -15.60 -22.99 -0.24
N SER A 916 -16.89 -22.87 0.13
CA SER A 916 -17.75 -21.83 -0.40
C SER A 916 -17.08 -20.46 -0.25
N LYS A 917 -17.15 -19.63 -1.30
CA LYS A 917 -16.62 -18.26 -1.29
C LYS A 917 -17.14 -17.55 -0.04
N ILE A 918 -16.23 -17.01 0.77
CA ILE A 918 -16.65 -16.27 1.96
C ILE A 918 -17.10 -14.90 1.44
N ASN A 919 -18.38 -14.59 1.63
CA ASN A 919 -18.85 -13.24 1.35
C ASN A 919 -18.30 -12.35 2.46
N TYR A 920 -17.13 -11.75 2.23
CA TYR A 920 -16.64 -10.70 3.11
C TYR A 920 -17.67 -9.57 3.10
N PRO A 921 -18.27 -9.22 4.26
CA PRO A 921 -19.06 -8.02 4.35
C PRO A 921 -18.13 -6.88 3.96
N VAL A 922 -18.56 -6.07 3.01
CA VAL A 922 -17.66 -5.03 2.51
C VAL A 922 -17.32 -4.18 3.75
N ASN A 923 -18.20 -3.86 4.74
CA ASN A 923 -17.82 -3.11 5.98
C ASN A 923 -17.60 -3.95 7.20
N THR A 924 -16.36 -4.22 7.53
CA THR A 924 -15.86 -4.12 8.91
C THR A 924 -14.35 -4.17 8.83
N LEU A 925 -13.67 -3.59 9.81
CA LEU A 925 -12.23 -3.79 10.03
C LEU A 925 -12.00 -5.23 10.54
N TYR A 926 -12.17 -6.20 9.65
CA TYR A 926 -11.62 -7.54 9.79
C TYR A 926 -10.53 -7.69 8.74
N THR A 927 -9.38 -8.18 9.17
CA THR A 927 -8.33 -8.65 8.26
C THR A 927 -8.96 -9.68 7.34
N PRO A 928 -9.10 -9.41 6.03
CA PRO A 928 -9.67 -10.40 5.13
C PRO A 928 -8.80 -11.66 5.19
N GLN A 929 -9.38 -12.83 4.94
CA GLN A 929 -8.61 -14.06 4.84
C GLN A 929 -8.22 -14.31 3.39
N PHE A 930 -7.17 -15.11 3.19
CA PHE A 930 -6.79 -15.52 1.86
C PHE A 930 -7.85 -16.49 1.31
N GLU A 931 -8.27 -16.31 0.06
CA GLU A 931 -9.24 -17.19 -0.60
C GLU A 931 -8.77 -17.63 -1.98
N LEU A 932 -8.31 -18.88 -2.04
CA LEU A 932 -7.88 -19.48 -3.30
C LEU A 932 -9.01 -19.50 -4.34
N ARG A 933 -10.26 -19.66 -3.91
CA ARG A 933 -11.42 -19.71 -4.81
C ARG A 933 -11.59 -18.42 -5.60
N ILE A 934 -11.42 -17.26 -4.96
CA ILE A 934 -11.50 -15.95 -5.62
C ILE A 934 -10.40 -15.81 -6.68
N ILE A 935 -9.18 -16.22 -6.36
CA ILE A 935 -8.05 -16.16 -7.29
C ILE A 935 -8.29 -17.06 -8.51
N ILE A 936 -8.84 -18.26 -8.29
CA ILE A 936 -9.20 -19.15 -9.40
C ILE A 936 -10.36 -18.59 -10.22
N ASP A 937 -11.40 -18.01 -9.60
CA ASP A 937 -12.50 -17.35 -10.31
C ASP A 937 -11.96 -16.21 -11.22
N GLU A 938 -10.99 -15.43 -10.74
CA GLU A 938 -10.31 -14.40 -11.53
C GLU A 938 -9.54 -14.98 -12.72
N ILE A 939 -8.78 -16.08 -12.52
CA ILE A 939 -8.10 -16.76 -13.64
C ILE A 939 -9.10 -17.26 -14.68
N ILE A 940 -10.23 -17.83 -14.26
CA ILE A 940 -11.29 -18.27 -15.17
C ILE A 940 -11.86 -17.08 -15.95
N ASN A 941 -12.11 -15.96 -15.27
CA ASN A 941 -12.53 -14.72 -15.92
C ASN A 941 -11.51 -14.21 -16.95
N MET A 942 -10.21 -14.31 -16.67
CA MET A 942 -9.15 -13.99 -17.63
C MET A 942 -9.25 -14.89 -18.88
N PHE A 943 -9.47 -16.20 -18.74
CA PHE A 943 -9.67 -17.09 -19.90
C PHE A 943 -10.93 -16.76 -20.72
N ILE A 944 -11.99 -16.27 -20.08
CA ILE A 944 -13.19 -15.78 -20.79
C ILE A 944 -12.84 -14.54 -21.61
N ASN A 945 -12.09 -13.61 -21.04
CA ASN A 945 -11.87 -12.28 -21.59
C ASN A 945 -10.69 -12.20 -22.57
N ILE A 946 -9.71 -13.10 -22.47
CA ILE A 946 -8.50 -13.06 -23.30
C ILE A 946 -8.84 -13.18 -24.80
N GLU A 947 -8.15 -12.40 -25.62
CA GLU A 947 -8.30 -12.41 -27.08
C GLU A 947 -7.68 -13.65 -27.73
N LYS A 948 -6.59 -14.16 -27.12
CA LYS A 948 -5.91 -15.37 -27.58
C LYS A 948 -6.89 -16.56 -27.59
N ILE A 949 -6.94 -17.24 -28.73
CA ILE A 949 -7.77 -18.44 -28.93
C ILE A 949 -6.95 -19.66 -28.52
N TYR A 950 -7.30 -20.26 -27.39
CA TYR A 950 -6.78 -21.56 -26.95
C TYR A 950 -7.51 -22.71 -27.61
N ASP A 951 -7.03 -23.95 -27.44
CA ASP A 951 -7.73 -25.15 -27.90
C ASP A 951 -9.02 -25.39 -27.08
N GLU A 952 -10.00 -26.09 -27.65
CA GLU A 952 -11.31 -26.31 -27.02
C GLU A 952 -11.20 -26.98 -25.64
N LYS A 953 -10.21 -27.89 -25.50
CA LYS A 953 -9.91 -28.60 -24.25
C LYS A 953 -9.65 -27.67 -23.05
N VAL A 954 -9.07 -26.50 -23.27
CA VAL A 954 -8.82 -25.50 -22.22
C VAL A 954 -10.15 -25.01 -21.63
N TYR A 955 -11.13 -24.75 -22.50
CA TYR A 955 -12.46 -24.31 -22.08
C TYR A 955 -13.27 -25.46 -21.50
N ASP A 956 -13.19 -26.66 -22.06
CA ASP A 956 -13.90 -27.84 -21.55
C ASP A 956 -13.44 -28.22 -20.14
N ASN A 957 -12.13 -28.14 -19.85
CA ASN A 957 -11.60 -28.34 -18.50
C ASN A 957 -12.31 -27.43 -17.48
N LEU A 958 -12.57 -26.17 -17.84
CA LEU A 958 -13.23 -25.20 -16.98
C LEU A 958 -14.75 -25.39 -16.93
N ILE A 959 -15.40 -25.67 -18.05
CA ILE A 959 -16.88 -25.86 -18.12
C ILE A 959 -17.33 -27.08 -17.32
N ASN A 960 -16.49 -28.13 -17.29
CA ASN A 960 -16.77 -29.40 -16.63
C ASN A 960 -16.46 -29.39 -15.12
N ILE A 961 -16.10 -28.25 -14.55
CA ILE A 961 -15.89 -28.11 -13.10
C ILE A 961 -17.22 -28.30 -12.36
N ASN A 962 -17.24 -29.24 -11.43
CA ASN A 962 -18.38 -29.44 -10.53
C ASN A 962 -18.54 -28.24 -9.58
N ASN A 963 -19.78 -27.81 -9.35
CA ASN A 963 -20.13 -26.66 -8.50
C ASN A 963 -19.51 -25.31 -8.96
N LEU A 964 -19.11 -25.20 -10.22
CA LEU A 964 -18.76 -23.92 -10.82
C LEU A 964 -20.00 -23.00 -10.84
N ASP A 965 -19.78 -21.72 -10.56
CA ASP A 965 -20.82 -20.70 -10.64
C ASP A 965 -21.53 -20.73 -12.00
N SER A 966 -22.87 -20.69 -11.98
CA SER A 966 -23.67 -20.88 -13.19
C SER A 966 -23.44 -19.79 -14.23
N ASP A 967 -23.13 -18.56 -13.81
CA ASP A 967 -22.93 -17.44 -14.71
C ASP A 967 -21.53 -17.49 -15.34
N ILE A 968 -20.51 -17.87 -14.55
CA ILE A 968 -19.17 -18.16 -15.08
C ILE A 968 -19.25 -19.31 -16.11
N LYS A 969 -19.96 -20.39 -15.78
CA LYS A 969 -20.14 -21.54 -16.67
C LYS A 969 -20.82 -21.16 -17.99
N LYS A 970 -21.90 -20.37 -17.93
CA LYS A 970 -22.59 -19.86 -19.13
C LYS A 970 -21.67 -18.98 -19.99
N ARG A 971 -20.87 -18.10 -19.36
CA ARG A 971 -19.92 -17.24 -20.08
C ARG A 971 -18.81 -18.04 -20.76
N LEU A 972 -18.28 -19.07 -20.09
CA LEU A 972 -17.32 -20.01 -20.69
C LEU A 972 -17.93 -20.77 -21.86
N GLN A 973 -19.14 -21.32 -21.69
CA GLN A 973 -19.86 -22.01 -22.76
C GLN A 973 -20.11 -21.09 -23.96
N TYR A 974 -20.53 -19.84 -23.71
CA TYR A 974 -20.71 -18.84 -24.75
C TYR A 974 -19.38 -18.51 -25.47
N LYS A 975 -18.29 -18.30 -24.72
CA LYS A 975 -16.96 -18.06 -25.29
C LYS A 975 -16.52 -19.24 -26.16
N ARG A 976 -16.61 -20.47 -25.66
CA ARG A 976 -16.29 -21.70 -26.40
C ARG A 976 -17.12 -21.79 -27.68
N ASN A 977 -18.44 -21.68 -27.57
CA ASN A 977 -19.35 -21.76 -28.71
C ASN A 977 -19.03 -20.67 -29.75
N LYS A 978 -18.76 -19.43 -29.33
CA LYS A 978 -18.36 -18.35 -30.24
C LYS A 978 -17.05 -18.66 -30.97
N LEU A 979 -16.10 -19.29 -30.30
CA LEU A 979 -14.79 -19.62 -30.87
C LEU A 979 -14.87 -20.80 -31.85
N PHE A 980 -15.55 -21.89 -31.50
CA PHE A 980 -15.53 -23.15 -32.27
C PHE A 980 -16.81 -23.44 -33.06
N ALA A 981 -17.79 -22.53 -33.09
CA ALA A 981 -18.99 -22.68 -33.90
C ALA A 981 -18.65 -22.93 -35.38
N PRO A 982 -19.34 -23.89 -36.03
CA PRO A 982 -19.34 -24.02 -37.48
C PRO A 982 -19.75 -22.72 -38.19
N ILE A 983 -19.21 -22.50 -39.38
CA ILE A 983 -19.47 -21.32 -40.21
C ILE A 983 -19.99 -21.69 -41.59
N LYS A 984 -20.81 -20.79 -42.13
CA LYS A 984 -21.30 -20.78 -43.51
C LYS A 984 -20.63 -19.63 -44.26
N ILE A 985 -20.20 -19.87 -45.48
CA ILE A 985 -19.45 -18.94 -46.32
C ILE A 985 -20.13 -18.83 -47.68
N ILE A 986 -20.42 -17.60 -48.10
CA ILE A 986 -21.06 -17.29 -49.38
C ILE A 986 -20.23 -16.24 -50.10
N LYS A 987 -20.02 -16.40 -51.42
CA LYS A 987 -19.36 -15.39 -52.25
C LYS A 987 -20.40 -14.57 -53.01
N LYS A 988 -20.41 -13.25 -52.77
CA LYS A 988 -21.31 -12.29 -53.41
C LYS A 988 -20.53 -11.04 -53.85
N ASN A 989 -20.62 -10.68 -55.12
CA ASN A 989 -19.91 -9.54 -55.72
C ASN A 989 -18.39 -9.55 -55.45
N ASN A 990 -17.71 -10.68 -55.67
CA ASN A 990 -16.28 -10.88 -55.40
C ASN A 990 -15.86 -10.64 -53.93
N LYS A 991 -16.79 -10.73 -52.98
CA LYS A 991 -16.53 -10.61 -51.55
C LYS A 991 -17.16 -11.76 -50.77
N TYR A 992 -16.57 -12.10 -49.63
CA TYR A 992 -16.98 -13.23 -48.79
C TYR A 992 -17.88 -12.77 -47.64
N LEU A 993 -19.03 -13.41 -47.50
CA LEU A 993 -19.95 -13.31 -46.36
C LEU A 993 -19.79 -14.55 -45.48
N ILE A 994 -19.68 -14.36 -44.16
CA ILE A 994 -19.51 -15.45 -43.18
C ILE A 994 -20.64 -15.36 -42.14
N ILE A 995 -21.29 -16.49 -41.87
CA ILE A 995 -22.38 -16.63 -40.89
C ILE A 995 -21.98 -17.72 -39.89
N ASP A 996 -21.99 -17.41 -38.60
CA ASP A 996 -21.70 -18.33 -37.50
C ASP A 996 -22.98 -19.09 -37.06
N LYS A 997 -22.91 -20.42 -36.81
CA LYS A 997 -24.07 -21.26 -36.45
C LYS A 997 -24.91 -20.70 -35.28
N TYR A 998 -24.24 -20.12 -34.28
CA TYR A 998 -24.86 -19.66 -33.03
C TYR A 998 -25.03 -18.14 -32.91
N ASP A 999 -24.78 -17.37 -33.99
CA ASP A 999 -24.94 -15.92 -33.94
C ASP A 999 -26.31 -15.49 -34.47
N ASN A 1000 -27.18 -15.02 -33.57
CA ASN A 1000 -28.51 -14.51 -33.89
C ASN A 1000 -28.49 -13.07 -34.44
N LYS A 1001 -27.32 -12.41 -34.48
CA LYS A 1001 -27.21 -11.07 -35.05
C LYS A 1001 -27.06 -11.15 -36.57
N LYS A 1002 -27.95 -10.45 -37.26
CA LYS A 1002 -27.95 -10.20 -38.71
C LYS A 1002 -26.72 -9.38 -39.15
N ASP A 1003 -25.49 -9.87 -38.95
CA ASP A 1003 -24.26 -9.24 -39.45
C ASP A 1003 -24.04 -9.54 -40.94
N TYR A 1004 -25.10 -9.38 -41.75
CA TYR A 1004 -25.14 -9.64 -43.19
C TYR A 1004 -24.23 -8.74 -44.05
N ASN A 1005 -23.40 -7.89 -43.43
CA ASN A 1005 -22.69 -6.80 -44.12
C ASN A 1005 -21.16 -6.81 -44.00
N LYS A 1006 -20.54 -7.67 -43.18
CA LYS A 1006 -19.08 -7.69 -43.07
C LYS A 1006 -18.48 -8.52 -44.20
N LYS A 1007 -17.87 -7.84 -45.15
CA LYS A 1007 -17.22 -8.43 -46.33
C LYS A 1007 -15.75 -8.67 -46.05
N TYR A 1008 -15.33 -9.93 -46.08
CA TYR A 1008 -13.95 -10.33 -45.81
C TYR A 1008 -13.13 -10.42 -47.10
N ASN A 1009 -11.84 -10.06 -47.03
CA ASN A 1009 -10.87 -10.39 -48.07
C ASN A 1009 -10.37 -11.85 -47.90
N LYS A 1010 -9.60 -12.36 -48.86
CA LYS A 1010 -9.14 -13.77 -48.87
C LYS A 1010 -8.23 -14.13 -47.68
N LYS A 1011 -7.40 -13.19 -47.21
CA LYS A 1011 -6.52 -13.39 -46.05
C LYS A 1011 -7.34 -13.46 -44.76
N GLU A 1012 -8.25 -12.50 -44.57
CA GLU A 1012 -9.16 -12.46 -43.43
C GLU A 1012 -10.09 -13.67 -43.38
N LEU A 1013 -10.53 -14.17 -44.55
CA LEU A 1013 -11.32 -15.40 -44.67
C LEU A 1013 -10.53 -16.61 -44.16
N LYS A 1014 -9.27 -16.77 -44.60
CA LYS A 1014 -8.38 -17.85 -44.15
C LYS A 1014 -8.22 -17.80 -42.63
N GLU A 1015 -7.92 -16.63 -42.07
CA GLU A 1015 -7.78 -16.41 -40.63
C GLU A 1015 -9.08 -16.74 -39.86
N LYS A 1016 -10.24 -16.30 -40.37
CA LYS A 1016 -11.54 -16.59 -39.76
C LYS A 1016 -11.87 -18.07 -39.81
N ILE A 1017 -11.62 -18.77 -40.91
CA ILE A 1017 -11.81 -20.24 -41.00
C ILE A 1017 -10.91 -20.94 -39.99
N PHE A 1018 -9.63 -20.58 -39.93
CA PHE A 1018 -8.71 -21.14 -38.93
C PHE A 1018 -9.19 -20.91 -37.51
N SER A 1019 -9.77 -19.75 -37.20
CA SER A 1019 -10.28 -19.46 -35.87
C SER A 1019 -11.35 -20.45 -35.37
N LYS A 1020 -12.04 -21.15 -36.29
CA LYS A 1020 -13.13 -22.10 -36.01
C LYS A 1020 -12.70 -23.56 -35.92
N ILE A 1021 -11.43 -23.84 -36.16
CA ILE A 1021 -10.88 -25.20 -36.21
C ILE A 1021 -10.24 -25.50 -34.85
N ASN A 1022 -10.62 -26.62 -34.24
CA ASN A 1022 -10.17 -27.03 -32.90
C ASN A 1022 -8.64 -27.24 -32.80
N LYS A 1023 -7.99 -27.68 -33.89
CA LYS A 1023 -6.52 -27.89 -33.96
C LYS A 1023 -5.91 -27.18 -35.16
N LYS A 1024 -5.49 -25.92 -35.04
CA LYS A 1024 -5.04 -25.09 -36.18
C LYS A 1024 -3.76 -25.62 -36.86
N ASP A 1025 -2.81 -26.12 -36.08
CA ASP A 1025 -1.54 -26.66 -36.56
C ASP A 1025 -1.57 -28.18 -36.82
N GLY A 1026 -2.77 -28.75 -36.84
CA GLY A 1026 -2.97 -30.20 -36.93
C GLY A 1026 -2.81 -30.78 -38.33
N ILE A 1027 -2.62 -32.10 -38.35
CA ILE A 1027 -2.78 -32.94 -39.54
C ILE A 1027 -4.18 -33.55 -39.48
N ILE A 1028 -4.93 -33.42 -40.57
CA ILE A 1028 -6.20 -34.10 -40.75
C ILE A 1028 -6.04 -35.29 -41.68
N SER A 1029 -6.96 -36.25 -41.57
CA SER A 1029 -6.99 -37.40 -42.46
C SER A 1029 -8.38 -37.62 -43.07
N ARG A 1030 -8.42 -38.11 -44.31
CA ARG A 1030 -9.64 -38.43 -45.06
C ARG A 1030 -9.54 -39.82 -45.67
N ILE A 1031 -10.62 -40.58 -45.60
CA ILE A 1031 -10.76 -41.84 -46.36
C ILE A 1031 -11.29 -41.51 -47.74
N VAL A 1032 -10.58 -41.93 -48.79
CA VAL A 1032 -10.96 -41.66 -50.19
C VAL A 1032 -10.78 -42.90 -51.05
N GLU A 1033 -11.62 -43.05 -52.06
CA GLU A 1033 -11.48 -44.13 -53.02
C GLU A 1033 -10.34 -43.84 -53.99
N PHE A 1034 -9.54 -44.87 -54.31
CA PHE A 1034 -8.36 -44.70 -55.16
C PHE A 1034 -8.70 -44.21 -56.56
N SER A 1035 -9.75 -44.73 -57.18
CA SER A 1035 -10.23 -44.29 -58.50
C SER A 1035 -10.58 -42.79 -58.50
N HIS A 1036 -11.34 -42.35 -57.50
CA HIS A 1036 -11.74 -40.96 -57.33
C HIS A 1036 -10.55 -40.05 -57.04
N LEU A 1037 -9.60 -40.46 -56.18
CA LEU A 1037 -8.42 -39.64 -55.92
C LEU A 1037 -7.58 -39.43 -57.20
N ILE A 1038 -7.38 -40.47 -58.01
CA ILE A 1038 -6.62 -40.34 -59.26
C ILE A 1038 -7.35 -39.43 -60.24
N GLU A 1039 -8.68 -39.55 -60.38
CA GLU A 1039 -9.48 -38.60 -61.18
C GLU A 1039 -9.35 -37.17 -60.65
N ASP A 1040 -9.41 -36.99 -59.34
CA ASP A 1040 -9.36 -35.69 -58.68
C ASP A 1040 -8.02 -34.98 -58.88
N ILE A 1041 -6.91 -35.73 -58.77
CA ILE A 1041 -5.56 -35.22 -59.05
C ILE A 1041 -5.45 -34.82 -60.54
N LYS A 1042 -5.91 -35.68 -61.46
CA LYS A 1042 -5.81 -35.43 -62.91
C LYS A 1042 -6.62 -34.22 -63.36
N ASN A 1043 -7.84 -34.09 -62.84
CA ASN A 1043 -8.80 -33.08 -63.27
C ASN A 1043 -8.76 -31.80 -62.42
N LYS A 1044 -7.84 -31.70 -61.45
CA LYS A 1044 -7.72 -30.55 -60.53
C LYS A 1044 -9.03 -30.24 -59.79
N GLN A 1045 -9.63 -31.29 -59.23
CA GLN A 1045 -10.93 -31.21 -58.56
C GLN A 1045 -10.90 -31.94 -57.20
N ILE A 1046 -11.96 -31.81 -56.42
CA ILE A 1046 -12.25 -32.60 -55.23
C ILE A 1046 -13.66 -33.16 -55.35
N THR A 1047 -13.79 -34.48 -55.23
CA THR A 1047 -15.08 -35.16 -55.24
C THR A 1047 -15.65 -35.21 -53.81
N MET A 1048 -16.91 -34.80 -53.63
CA MET A 1048 -17.68 -34.91 -52.38
C MET A 1048 -18.91 -35.80 -52.59
N SER A 1049 -19.43 -36.41 -51.52
CA SER A 1049 -20.53 -37.38 -51.58
C SER A 1049 -21.79 -36.85 -50.91
N HIS A 1050 -22.96 -37.24 -51.41
CA HIS A 1050 -24.23 -36.94 -50.76
C HIS A 1050 -24.34 -37.70 -49.41
N PRO A 1051 -24.91 -37.10 -48.34
CA PRO A 1051 -25.12 -37.75 -47.04
C PRO A 1051 -25.90 -39.08 -47.09
N TYR A 1052 -26.76 -39.26 -48.09
CA TYR A 1052 -27.51 -40.51 -48.33
C TYR A 1052 -26.63 -41.75 -48.54
N LEU A 1053 -25.37 -41.57 -48.97
CA LEU A 1053 -24.44 -42.67 -49.22
C LEU A 1053 -23.77 -43.23 -47.97
N PHE A 1054 -24.04 -42.67 -46.79
CA PHE A 1054 -23.39 -43.07 -45.55
C PHE A 1054 -24.13 -44.25 -44.90
N GLU A 1055 -23.37 -45.24 -44.42
CA GLU A 1055 -23.92 -46.48 -43.85
C GLU A 1055 -24.54 -46.30 -42.45
N ASP A 1056 -24.23 -45.20 -41.77
CA ASP A 1056 -24.78 -44.88 -40.45
C ASP A 1056 -26.20 -44.30 -40.58
N GLU A 1057 -27.20 -44.99 -40.05
CA GLU A 1057 -28.61 -44.55 -40.00
C GLU A 1057 -28.78 -43.18 -39.31
N PHE A 1058 -27.83 -42.78 -38.46
CA PHE A 1058 -27.83 -41.46 -37.81
C PHE A 1058 -27.21 -40.36 -38.69
N GLU A 1059 -26.40 -40.70 -39.70
CA GLU A 1059 -25.85 -39.74 -40.69
C GLU A 1059 -26.67 -39.73 -42.01
N ASN A 1060 -27.39 -40.81 -42.31
CA ASN A 1060 -28.29 -40.97 -43.46
C ASN A 1060 -29.68 -40.34 -43.22
N GLN A 1061 -29.72 -39.04 -42.92
CA GLN A 1061 -30.95 -38.35 -42.55
C GLN A 1061 -31.37 -37.25 -43.54
N TYR A 1062 -30.58 -36.99 -44.57
CA TYR A 1062 -30.91 -35.98 -45.60
C TYR A 1062 -31.49 -36.65 -46.86
N PRO A 1063 -32.67 -36.24 -47.32
CA PRO A 1063 -33.27 -36.82 -48.52
C PRO A 1063 -32.45 -36.46 -49.77
N ILE A 1064 -32.43 -37.38 -50.73
CA ILE A 1064 -31.54 -37.33 -51.91
C ILE A 1064 -31.87 -36.21 -52.91
N ASP A 1065 -33.02 -35.56 -52.73
CA ASP A 1065 -33.46 -34.38 -53.48
C ASP A 1065 -32.83 -33.08 -52.96
N LYS A 1066 -32.19 -33.11 -51.79
CA LYS A 1066 -31.41 -31.98 -51.27
C LYS A 1066 -30.06 -31.96 -51.97
N ASN A 1067 -29.72 -30.85 -52.62
CA ASN A 1067 -28.42 -30.68 -53.29
C ASN A 1067 -27.26 -30.42 -52.30
N LEU A 1068 -27.07 -31.31 -51.32
CA LEU A 1068 -26.07 -31.23 -50.26
C LEU A 1068 -25.00 -32.28 -50.47
N TYR A 1069 -23.73 -31.87 -50.41
CA TYR A 1069 -22.59 -32.77 -50.59
C TYR A 1069 -21.58 -32.54 -49.48
N ILE A 1070 -21.13 -33.61 -48.84
CA ILE A 1070 -20.33 -33.57 -47.61
C ILE A 1070 -18.98 -34.26 -47.76
N SER A 1071 -18.03 -33.85 -46.90
CA SER A 1071 -16.77 -34.54 -46.67
C SER A 1071 -16.35 -34.37 -45.21
N CYS A 1072 -16.05 -35.48 -44.55
CA CYS A 1072 -15.56 -35.51 -43.18
C CYS A 1072 -14.05 -35.74 -43.16
N PHE A 1073 -13.34 -35.11 -42.23
CA PHE A 1073 -11.90 -35.23 -42.04
C PHE A 1073 -11.60 -35.47 -40.56
N SER A 1074 -10.84 -36.51 -40.22
CA SER A 1074 -10.49 -36.81 -38.83
C SER A 1074 -9.29 -36.00 -38.38
N TYR A 1075 -9.34 -35.43 -37.18
CA TYR A 1075 -8.18 -34.84 -36.52
C TYR A 1075 -7.18 -35.88 -35.99
N THR A 1076 -7.48 -37.17 -36.13
CA THR A 1076 -6.65 -38.26 -35.63
C THR A 1076 -5.85 -38.92 -36.75
N VAL A 1077 -4.54 -39.06 -36.54
CA VAL A 1077 -3.60 -39.72 -37.47
C VAL A 1077 -3.11 -41.08 -36.98
N GLY A 1078 -3.41 -41.45 -35.73
CA GLY A 1078 -3.07 -42.76 -35.15
C GLY A 1078 -3.82 -43.94 -35.76
N LYS A 1079 -3.32 -45.17 -35.55
CA LYS A 1079 -3.94 -46.42 -36.05
C LYS A 1079 -5.16 -46.86 -35.24
N GLU A 1080 -5.18 -46.57 -33.93
CA GLU A 1080 -6.18 -47.08 -32.98
C GLU A 1080 -7.59 -46.49 -33.21
N ASN A 1081 -7.70 -45.19 -33.48
CA ASN A 1081 -8.99 -44.55 -33.83
C ASN A 1081 -9.37 -44.68 -35.32
N ALA A 1082 -8.45 -45.10 -36.19
CA ALA A 1082 -8.77 -45.37 -37.59
C ALA A 1082 -9.76 -46.55 -37.74
N TYR A 1083 -9.80 -47.45 -36.75
CA TYR A 1083 -10.68 -48.62 -36.67
C TYR A 1083 -12.17 -48.23 -36.77
N ALA A 1084 -12.62 -47.28 -35.93
CA ALA A 1084 -14.03 -46.87 -35.85
C ALA A 1084 -14.45 -46.10 -37.11
N TRP A 1085 -13.59 -45.21 -37.57
CA TRP A 1085 -13.77 -44.45 -38.82
C TRP A 1085 -13.83 -45.34 -40.07
N TRP A 1086 -13.07 -46.43 -40.11
CA TRP A 1086 -13.12 -47.36 -41.25
C TRP A 1086 -14.40 -48.18 -41.29
N LYS A 1087 -14.97 -48.52 -40.12
CA LYS A 1087 -16.25 -49.22 -40.01
C LYS A 1087 -17.40 -48.39 -40.58
N LEU A 1088 -17.33 -47.06 -40.49
CA LEU A 1088 -18.36 -46.14 -40.95
C LEU A 1088 -18.20 -45.73 -42.42
N TYR A 1089 -16.96 -45.59 -42.92
CA TYR A 1089 -16.68 -44.95 -44.21
C TYR A 1089 -15.93 -45.83 -45.24
N GLY A 1090 -15.49 -47.03 -44.85
CA GLY A 1090 -14.55 -47.86 -45.59
C GLY A 1090 -15.16 -48.86 -46.57
N ASN A 1091 -14.49 -49.08 -47.71
CA ASN A 1091 -14.70 -50.21 -48.62
C ASN A 1091 -13.32 -50.71 -49.09
N LYS A 1092 -13.28 -51.82 -49.85
CA LYS A 1092 -12.02 -52.47 -50.28
C LYS A 1092 -11.10 -51.59 -51.14
N THR A 1093 -11.63 -50.57 -51.81
CA THR A 1093 -10.90 -49.71 -52.77
C THR A 1093 -10.48 -48.34 -52.19
N LYS A 1094 -10.76 -48.11 -50.90
CA LYS A 1094 -10.47 -46.85 -50.19
C LYS A 1094 -9.19 -46.92 -49.37
N PHE A 1095 -8.51 -45.78 -49.23
CA PHE A 1095 -7.36 -45.61 -48.33
C PHE A 1095 -7.35 -44.23 -47.67
N ARG A 1096 -6.56 -44.08 -46.60
CA ARG A 1096 -6.51 -42.86 -45.80
C ARG A 1096 -5.39 -41.95 -46.26
N LEU A 1097 -5.75 -40.71 -46.51
CA LEU A 1097 -4.89 -39.63 -46.93
C LEU A 1097 -4.71 -38.65 -45.78
N THR A 1098 -3.47 -38.23 -45.48
CA THR A 1098 -3.18 -37.23 -44.44
C THR A 1098 -2.68 -35.94 -45.06
N VAL A 1099 -3.17 -34.79 -44.59
CA VAL A 1099 -2.77 -33.46 -45.06
C VAL A 1099 -2.74 -32.47 -43.90
N LYS A 1100 -1.81 -31.52 -43.93
CA LYS A 1100 -1.83 -30.39 -42.99
C LYS A 1100 -3.08 -29.54 -43.24
N ILE A 1101 -3.76 -29.13 -42.17
CA ILE A 1101 -5.00 -28.35 -42.25
C ILE A 1101 -4.83 -27.08 -43.09
N GLU A 1102 -3.67 -26.41 -42.98
CA GLU A 1102 -3.42 -25.20 -43.78
C GLU A 1102 -3.56 -25.42 -45.29
N TYR A 1103 -2.89 -26.44 -45.84
CA TYR A 1103 -2.93 -26.73 -47.27
C TYR A 1103 -4.31 -27.17 -47.73
N PHE A 1104 -5.04 -27.83 -46.83
CA PHE A 1104 -6.43 -28.17 -47.05
C PHE A 1104 -7.31 -26.92 -47.15
N ILE A 1105 -7.26 -26.01 -46.17
CA ILE A 1105 -8.04 -24.77 -46.17
C ILE A 1105 -7.72 -23.90 -47.38
N ASP A 1106 -6.44 -23.78 -47.77
CA ASP A 1106 -6.05 -23.06 -48.99
C ASP A 1106 -6.70 -23.63 -50.26
N SER A 1107 -6.85 -24.96 -50.32
CA SER A 1107 -7.47 -25.66 -51.44
C SER A 1107 -8.99 -25.48 -51.42
N ILE A 1108 -9.62 -25.55 -50.24
CA ILE A 1108 -11.06 -25.33 -50.04
C ILE A 1108 -11.48 -23.90 -50.36
N ILE A 1109 -10.74 -22.88 -49.90
CA ILE A 1109 -11.04 -21.47 -50.22
C ILE A 1109 -11.01 -21.25 -51.75
N SER A 1110 -10.11 -21.93 -52.47
CA SER A 1110 -10.01 -21.80 -53.92
C SER A 1110 -11.24 -22.31 -54.69
N ILE A 1111 -12.08 -23.15 -54.06
CA ILE A 1111 -13.36 -23.60 -54.61
C ILE A 1111 -14.30 -22.40 -54.74
N LEU A 1112 -14.37 -21.55 -53.72
CA LEU A 1112 -15.20 -20.34 -53.77
C LEU A 1112 -14.67 -19.32 -54.80
N ASP A 1113 -13.35 -19.28 -55.05
CA ASP A 1113 -12.77 -18.43 -56.09
C ASP A 1113 -13.18 -18.85 -57.51
N LYS A 1114 -13.25 -20.16 -57.78
CA LYS A 1114 -13.46 -20.77 -59.10
C LYS A 1114 -14.92 -20.86 -59.56
N ASN A 1115 -15.88 -20.85 -58.64
CA ASN A 1115 -17.31 -20.92 -58.95
C ASN A 1115 -17.95 -19.51 -58.98
N SER A 1116 -19.01 -19.31 -59.76
CA SER A 1116 -19.66 -18.00 -59.96
C SER A 1116 -20.20 -17.43 -58.65
N ASN A 1117 -20.47 -16.12 -58.62
CA ASN A 1117 -21.14 -15.50 -57.46
C ASN A 1117 -22.47 -16.22 -57.19
N GLU A 1118 -22.66 -16.72 -55.96
CA GLU A 1118 -23.89 -17.35 -55.45
C GLU A 1118 -24.21 -18.80 -55.89
N ASP A 1119 -23.37 -19.50 -56.66
CA ASP A 1119 -23.66 -20.88 -57.11
C ASP A 1119 -23.65 -21.92 -55.97
N ILE A 1120 -22.79 -21.70 -54.96
CA ILE A 1120 -22.55 -22.65 -53.88
C ILE A 1120 -22.47 -21.95 -52.53
N GLU A 1121 -22.92 -22.64 -51.48
CA GLU A 1121 -22.73 -22.26 -50.09
C GLU A 1121 -21.81 -23.28 -49.41
N LEU A 1122 -20.71 -22.81 -48.81
CA LEU A 1122 -19.75 -23.67 -48.12
C LEU A 1122 -19.96 -23.59 -46.62
N TYR A 1123 -20.14 -24.74 -45.98
CA TYR A 1123 -20.18 -24.87 -44.54
C TYR A 1123 -18.92 -25.61 -44.06
N ILE A 1124 -18.27 -25.12 -43.01
CA ILE A 1124 -17.07 -25.72 -42.45
C ILE A 1124 -17.01 -25.52 -40.92
N GLY A 1125 -16.60 -26.54 -40.20
CA GLY A 1125 -16.55 -26.49 -38.74
C GLY A 1125 -16.21 -27.84 -38.09
N SER A 1126 -15.95 -27.80 -36.79
CA SER A 1126 -15.83 -29.02 -35.97
C SER A 1126 -17.22 -29.52 -35.56
N LEU A 1127 -17.31 -30.78 -35.15
CA LEU A 1127 -18.53 -31.35 -34.57
C LEU A 1127 -18.91 -30.69 -33.24
N ASP A 1128 -20.22 -30.57 -33.00
CA ASP A 1128 -20.82 -30.20 -31.73
C ASP A 1128 -21.59 -31.39 -31.15
N TYR A 1129 -21.29 -31.77 -29.91
CA TYR A 1129 -21.82 -32.99 -29.31
C TYR A 1129 -23.01 -32.75 -28.39
N LYS A 1130 -24.14 -33.40 -28.68
CA LYS A 1130 -25.42 -33.25 -27.99
C LYS A 1130 -25.88 -34.56 -27.33
N ASP A 1131 -26.69 -34.46 -26.29
CA ASP A 1131 -27.23 -35.63 -25.58
C ASP A 1131 -28.27 -36.39 -26.43
N ASP A 1132 -29.10 -35.67 -27.20
CA ASP A 1132 -30.06 -36.23 -28.18
C ASP A 1132 -30.08 -35.42 -29.48
N ILE A 1133 -30.44 -36.06 -30.60
CA ILE A 1133 -30.59 -35.43 -31.93
C ILE A 1133 -31.99 -35.75 -32.48
N SER A 1134 -32.74 -34.72 -32.89
CA SER A 1134 -34.03 -34.85 -33.62
C SER A 1134 -33.81 -34.92 -35.14
N ASN A 1135 -34.75 -35.49 -35.90
CA ASN A 1135 -34.69 -35.54 -37.37
C ASN A 1135 -34.36 -34.16 -37.99
N ASN A 1136 -33.34 -34.14 -38.87
CA ASN A 1136 -32.71 -32.92 -39.39
C ASN A 1136 -33.60 -32.18 -40.41
N GLU A 1137 -33.96 -30.92 -40.12
CA GLU A 1137 -34.62 -30.01 -41.09
C GLU A 1137 -33.64 -28.97 -41.66
N ASN A 1138 -32.49 -28.73 -41.00
CA ASN A 1138 -31.56 -27.64 -41.31
C ASN A 1138 -30.17 -28.15 -41.73
N GLU A 1139 -29.49 -27.39 -42.59
CA GLU A 1139 -28.08 -27.63 -42.96
C GLU A 1139 -27.13 -27.64 -41.74
N TRP A 1140 -27.42 -26.86 -40.71
CA TRP A 1140 -26.58 -26.79 -39.51
C TRP A 1140 -26.54 -28.08 -38.68
N ASP A 1141 -27.54 -28.94 -38.84
CA ASP A 1141 -27.68 -30.19 -38.08
C ASP A 1141 -26.56 -31.19 -38.48
N PHE A 1142 -25.96 -31.04 -39.66
CA PHE A 1142 -24.80 -31.82 -40.11
C PHE A 1142 -23.58 -31.74 -39.17
N PHE A 1143 -23.48 -30.65 -38.39
CA PHE A 1143 -22.41 -30.48 -37.42
C PHE A 1143 -22.78 -30.99 -36.02
N ASP A 1144 -24.01 -31.45 -35.79
CA ASP A 1144 -24.43 -32.00 -34.51
C ASP A 1144 -24.23 -33.53 -34.49
N LYS A 1145 -23.66 -34.05 -33.39
CA LYS A 1145 -23.45 -35.50 -33.20
C LYS A 1145 -23.76 -35.93 -31.78
N ARG A 1146 -24.21 -37.17 -31.57
CA ARG A 1146 -24.52 -37.66 -30.22
C ARG A 1146 -23.24 -37.76 -29.40
N LYS A 1147 -23.30 -37.44 -28.11
CA LYS A 1147 -22.15 -37.49 -27.20
C LYS A 1147 -21.49 -38.87 -27.11
N ASP A 1148 -22.22 -39.95 -27.36
CA ASP A 1148 -21.66 -41.31 -27.41
C ASP A 1148 -20.55 -41.47 -28.46
N PHE A 1149 -20.53 -40.58 -29.47
CA PHE A 1149 -19.53 -40.54 -30.54
C PHE A 1149 -18.45 -39.47 -30.33
N ASN A 1150 -18.29 -38.94 -29.10
CA ASN A 1150 -17.25 -37.95 -28.75
C ASN A 1150 -15.85 -38.34 -29.25
N PHE A 1151 -15.54 -39.64 -29.27
CA PHE A 1151 -14.26 -40.16 -29.74
C PHE A 1151 -13.97 -39.81 -31.23
N GLU A 1152 -14.98 -39.43 -32.01
CA GLU A 1152 -14.91 -39.08 -33.43
C GLU A 1152 -14.64 -37.59 -33.64
N THR A 1153 -13.43 -37.14 -33.29
CA THR A 1153 -13.03 -35.74 -33.49
C THR A 1153 -12.81 -35.42 -34.99
N GLU A 1154 -13.71 -34.62 -35.56
CA GLU A 1154 -13.77 -34.36 -37.01
C GLU A 1154 -13.84 -32.88 -37.37
N LEU A 1155 -13.18 -32.52 -38.47
CA LEU A 1155 -13.44 -31.34 -39.27
C LEU A 1155 -14.40 -31.73 -40.40
N ARG A 1156 -15.57 -31.10 -40.45
CA ARG A 1156 -16.60 -31.37 -41.46
C ARG A 1156 -16.69 -30.24 -42.47
N ILE A 1157 -16.90 -30.61 -43.73
CA ILE A 1157 -17.23 -29.67 -44.80
C ILE A 1157 -18.51 -30.13 -45.48
N MET A 1158 -19.39 -29.19 -45.73
CA MET A 1158 -20.58 -29.38 -46.55
C MET A 1158 -20.66 -28.29 -47.61
N VAL A 1159 -21.08 -28.67 -48.81
CA VAL A 1159 -21.38 -27.76 -49.91
C VAL A 1159 -22.84 -27.94 -50.29
N LYS A 1160 -23.59 -26.84 -50.22
CA LYS A 1160 -24.95 -26.76 -50.76
C LYS A 1160 -24.88 -26.14 -52.14
N VAL A 1161 -25.42 -26.85 -53.13
CA VAL A 1161 -25.48 -26.37 -54.52
C VAL A 1161 -26.84 -25.73 -54.74
N ASN A 1162 -26.84 -24.45 -55.11
CA ASN A 1162 -28.08 -23.71 -55.29
C ASN A 1162 -28.79 -24.05 -56.61
N THR A 1163 -28.07 -24.63 -57.58
CA THR A 1163 -28.56 -25.01 -58.91
C THR A 1163 -28.65 -26.55 -59.03
N PRO A 1164 -29.86 -27.15 -59.03
CA PRO A 1164 -30.04 -28.61 -59.10
C PRO A 1164 -29.52 -29.27 -60.38
N SER A 1165 -29.34 -28.50 -61.45
CA SER A 1165 -28.88 -28.97 -62.77
C SER A 1165 -27.40 -28.66 -63.04
N ASP A 1166 -26.58 -28.45 -62.01
CA ASP A 1166 -25.14 -28.21 -62.18
C ASP A 1166 -24.46 -29.44 -62.82
N GLU A 1167 -23.76 -29.24 -63.94
CA GLU A 1167 -23.06 -30.28 -64.69
C GLU A 1167 -21.99 -31.03 -63.87
N LYS A 1168 -21.57 -30.45 -62.75
CA LYS A 1168 -20.63 -31.06 -61.80
C LYS A 1168 -21.27 -32.15 -60.93
N ILE A 1169 -22.60 -32.27 -60.93
CA ILE A 1169 -23.34 -33.33 -60.24
C ILE A 1169 -23.22 -34.62 -61.06
N LYS A 1170 -22.58 -35.64 -60.48
CA LYS A 1170 -22.41 -36.95 -61.11
C LYS A 1170 -23.43 -37.93 -60.56
N TYR A 1171 -24.22 -38.48 -61.47
CA TYR A 1171 -25.21 -39.50 -61.16
C TYR A 1171 -24.56 -40.89 -61.11
N VAL A 1172 -24.87 -41.67 -60.08
CA VAL A 1172 -24.51 -43.08 -59.96
C VAL A 1172 -25.81 -43.86 -59.85
N ASN A 1173 -26.02 -44.82 -60.76
CA ASN A 1173 -27.28 -45.57 -60.88
C ASN A 1173 -28.53 -44.68 -60.95
N GLY A 1174 -28.44 -43.52 -61.63
CA GLY A 1174 -29.55 -42.58 -61.80
C GLY A 1174 -29.80 -41.63 -60.62
N LEU A 1175 -28.99 -41.70 -59.55
CA LEU A 1175 -29.12 -40.85 -58.37
C LEU A 1175 -27.98 -39.81 -58.27
N PRO A 1176 -28.25 -38.53 -57.92
CA PRO A 1176 -27.27 -37.44 -57.86
C PRO A 1176 -26.39 -37.53 -56.60
N VAL A 1177 -25.49 -38.50 -56.54
CA VAL A 1177 -24.81 -38.87 -55.28
C VAL A 1177 -23.38 -38.34 -55.12
N LEU A 1178 -22.77 -37.79 -56.18
CA LEU A 1178 -21.42 -37.22 -56.14
C LEU A 1178 -21.40 -35.81 -56.72
N TYR A 1179 -20.58 -34.93 -56.15
CA TYR A 1179 -20.35 -33.58 -56.68
C TYR A 1179 -18.86 -33.28 -56.84
N LYS A 1180 -18.48 -32.82 -58.03
CA LYS A 1180 -17.08 -32.59 -58.44
C LYS A 1180 -16.74 -31.10 -58.41
N LEU A 1181 -15.95 -30.68 -57.43
CA LEU A 1181 -15.59 -29.27 -57.23
C LEU A 1181 -14.20 -28.96 -57.79
N ASN A 1182 -14.11 -28.02 -58.72
CA ASN A 1182 -12.82 -27.56 -59.24
C ASN A 1182 -12.05 -26.77 -58.17
N ILE A 1183 -10.76 -27.10 -57.98
CA ILE A 1183 -9.87 -26.37 -57.08
C ILE A 1183 -8.84 -25.57 -57.87
N GLY A 1184 -8.65 -24.31 -57.48
CA GLY A 1184 -7.61 -23.44 -58.03
C GLY A 1184 -6.23 -23.67 -57.40
N ASN A 1185 -6.21 -24.14 -56.15
CA ASN A 1185 -4.99 -24.46 -55.43
C ASN A 1185 -4.89 -25.98 -55.19
N MET A 1186 -3.85 -26.60 -55.75
CA MET A 1186 -3.58 -28.05 -55.63
C MET A 1186 -2.76 -28.43 -54.39
N SER A 1187 -2.59 -27.52 -53.42
CA SER A 1187 -1.76 -27.75 -52.22
C SER A 1187 -2.18 -28.98 -51.41
N ILE A 1188 -3.47 -29.33 -51.38
CA ILE A 1188 -3.97 -30.53 -50.71
C ILE A 1188 -3.32 -31.82 -51.24
N TYR A 1189 -3.11 -31.91 -52.55
CA TYR A 1189 -2.54 -33.09 -53.19
C TYR A 1189 -1.01 -33.04 -53.24
N LYS A 1190 -0.41 -31.87 -53.51
CA LYS A 1190 1.05 -31.70 -53.57
C LYS A 1190 1.76 -31.99 -52.24
N ASN A 1191 1.09 -31.73 -51.12
CA ASN A 1191 1.65 -31.89 -49.78
C ASN A 1191 1.10 -33.11 -49.04
N MET A 1192 0.45 -34.03 -49.77
CA MET A 1192 0.03 -35.32 -49.23
C MET A 1192 1.26 -36.18 -48.94
N SER A 1193 1.31 -36.84 -47.77
CA SER A 1193 2.32 -37.89 -47.53
C SER A 1193 2.02 -39.10 -48.41
N VAL A 1194 2.99 -39.51 -49.23
CA VAL A 1194 2.98 -40.76 -50.01
C VAL A 1194 3.85 -41.85 -49.38
N ASN A 1195 4.25 -41.67 -48.12
CA ASN A 1195 5.01 -42.67 -47.38
C ASN A 1195 4.11 -43.86 -47.03
N HIS A 1196 4.59 -45.07 -47.31
CA HIS A 1196 3.86 -46.30 -47.01
C HIS A 1196 3.53 -46.46 -45.50
N ASN A 1197 4.31 -45.85 -44.62
CA ASN A 1197 4.06 -45.90 -43.16
C ASN A 1197 2.96 -44.93 -42.70
N ASP A 1198 2.69 -43.87 -43.46
CA ASP A 1198 1.72 -42.82 -43.10
C ASP A 1198 0.33 -43.07 -43.71
N ILE A 1199 0.30 -43.82 -44.82
CA ILE A 1199 -0.93 -44.24 -45.50
C ILE A 1199 -1.42 -45.56 -44.92
N ILE A 1200 -2.64 -45.53 -44.39
CA ILE A 1200 -3.33 -46.74 -43.92
C ILE A 1200 -4.25 -47.21 -45.07
N PHE A 1201 -4.05 -48.45 -45.51
CA PHE A 1201 -4.99 -49.19 -46.35
C PHE A 1201 -6.00 -49.93 -45.46
N HIS A 1202 -7.14 -50.37 -46.03
CA HIS A 1202 -8.23 -51.01 -45.28
C HIS A 1202 -7.72 -52.06 -44.27
N PRO A 1203 -7.85 -51.83 -42.95
CA PRO A 1203 -7.15 -52.63 -41.94
C PRO A 1203 -7.62 -54.10 -41.85
N TYR A 1204 -8.84 -54.41 -42.32
CA TYR A 1204 -9.37 -55.78 -42.34
C TYR A 1204 -9.26 -56.51 -43.68
N ASP A 1205 -8.73 -55.85 -44.72
CA ASP A 1205 -8.62 -56.49 -46.03
C ASP A 1205 -7.29 -57.24 -46.16
N LYS A 1206 -7.33 -58.55 -45.91
CA LYS A 1206 -6.18 -59.46 -46.11
C LYS A 1206 -5.95 -59.80 -47.60
N THR A 1207 -6.82 -59.36 -48.51
CA THR A 1207 -6.74 -59.70 -49.94
C THR A 1207 -5.93 -58.69 -50.77
N LEU A 1208 -5.72 -57.47 -50.27
CA LEU A 1208 -4.88 -56.46 -50.92
C LEU A 1208 -3.40 -56.70 -50.61
N LEU A 1209 -2.65 -57.24 -51.58
CA LEU A 1209 -1.24 -57.62 -51.41
C LEU A 1209 -0.35 -56.37 -51.30
N CYS A 1210 0.80 -56.47 -50.62
CA CYS A 1210 1.75 -55.36 -50.50
C CYS A 1210 2.19 -54.80 -51.87
N LYS A 1211 2.34 -55.68 -52.89
CA LYS A 1211 2.66 -55.27 -54.26
C LYS A 1211 1.61 -54.33 -54.87
N ASP A 1212 0.33 -54.52 -54.54
CA ASP A 1212 -0.77 -53.72 -55.08
C ASP A 1212 -0.81 -52.35 -54.37
N LYS A 1213 -0.54 -52.32 -53.06
CA LYS A 1213 -0.35 -51.10 -52.27
C LYS A 1213 0.78 -50.24 -52.82
N GLU A 1214 1.93 -50.85 -53.09
CA GLU A 1214 3.08 -50.17 -53.71
C GLU A 1214 2.77 -49.65 -55.12
N ALA A 1215 2.06 -50.43 -55.93
CA ALA A 1215 1.64 -50.01 -57.27
C ALA A 1215 0.70 -48.80 -57.22
N MET A 1216 -0.27 -48.81 -56.31
CA MET A 1216 -1.18 -47.68 -56.07
C MET A 1216 -0.41 -46.42 -55.66
N LEU A 1217 0.53 -46.52 -54.71
CA LEU A 1217 1.38 -45.40 -54.30
C LEU A 1217 2.23 -44.85 -55.44
N LYS A 1218 2.77 -45.72 -56.28
CA LYS A 1218 3.55 -45.34 -57.47
C LYS A 1218 2.70 -44.56 -58.46
N ILE A 1219 1.46 -44.99 -58.72
CA ILE A 1219 0.50 -44.29 -59.59
C ILE A 1219 0.17 -42.91 -59.04
N ILE A 1220 -0.07 -42.76 -57.73
CA ILE A 1220 -0.32 -41.46 -57.11
C ILE A 1220 0.89 -40.54 -57.31
N LYS A 1221 2.10 -41.01 -56.98
CA LYS A 1221 3.34 -40.24 -57.13
C LYS A 1221 3.60 -39.79 -58.58
N GLN A 1222 3.27 -40.63 -59.56
CA GLN A 1222 3.35 -40.28 -60.99
C GLN A 1222 2.37 -39.17 -61.38
N ASN A 1223 1.12 -39.24 -60.91
CA ASN A 1223 0.12 -38.22 -61.23
C ASN A 1223 0.39 -36.88 -60.51
N LEU A 1224 0.99 -36.90 -59.31
CA LEU A 1224 1.43 -35.69 -58.61
C LEU A 1224 2.58 -34.95 -59.29
N ASN A 1225 3.46 -35.67 -60.01
CA ASN A 1225 4.65 -35.13 -60.65
C ASN A 1225 4.46 -34.73 -62.13
N LYS A 1226 3.31 -35.03 -62.74
CA LYS A 1226 2.96 -34.51 -64.07
C LYS A 1226 2.56 -33.03 -63.93
N LYS A 1227 3.34 -32.14 -64.56
CA LYS A 1227 3.10 -30.68 -64.56
C LYS A 1227 1.81 -30.30 -65.28
#